data_AF-A0A2R6RGG8-F1
#
_entry.id   AF-A0A2R6RGG8-F1
#
_cell.length_a   1.000
_cell.length_b   1.000
_cell.length_c   1.000
_cell.angle_alpha   90.00
_cell.angle_beta   90.00
_cell.angle_gamma   90.00
#
_symmetry.space_group_name_H-M   'P 1'
#
loop_
_entity.id
_entity.type
_entity.pdbx_description
1 polymer ?
#
loop_
_entity_poly.entity_id
_entity_poly.type
_entity_poly.pdbx_seq_one_letter_code
_entity_poly.pdbx_strand_id
1 'polypeptide(L)'
;MPATTTRLINRIWGEFYSNYSPEDPKETDTLALKEVEIDEEQEEDGEEDCEDVEEEKGLVVEQNVKSCFASKQRKSSCSNEEIKWVGKQVGRTCEGEPLYKEAVVCGSVVSVGGSVLIETGDSEENPPIYVVEYMFENSNARKMVHGRLMLRGFQTVLGNTANEREVFLTNNCLEFELDDVIQTVVVETRSRPWGHQYRKADAANDKIDRERAEDRKRRGLPMEYFCKSVYCPDKGGFFCLQIDSIGLGTGLCQSCKINQAKSEKEVFKLNSSMTGFTYDGTEYCIHDFAYLGPHHFGEDEDSSTFKGGRNVGLKPYVICQLLEIGGGKAPNKADPQSIKVKVRRFFRPEDVSAEKAYRSDIQEVYYSEHTVMVPLAAIEGKCEVRRKQDLPFIDAPTIFQHTFFCEYFYDHKNGAVKQLPAHVKISPSKGKPVDDAEIRKKKGKCKEGENCFDDKMDASSTNRLATLDIFAGCGGLSEGLQKSGVSLTKWAIEYEEPAGEAFSLNHPEALMLVKNCNVILRAIMTACGDAEDCISTSEAAELAAKLDEKEINNLPRPGQVDFINGGPPCQGFSGMNRFNQSTWSKVQCEMILAFLSFADYFRPTFFLLENVRNIVSFNKGQTFRLTLASLLEMGYQVRFGILEAGAYGVSQSRKRAFIWAASPEETLPEWPEPMHVFAGPELKITLNGNTQYAAVRSTSTGAPFRSITVRDTIGDLPAVKNGAFATTMEYKDEPVSWFQKKIRDTRVLTDHISKEMNELNLIRCQRIPKCPGSDWRDLPDEKVKLSTGQVVDLIPWCLPNTAKRHNQWKGLFGRLDWEGNFPTSITDPQPMGKVGMCFHPDQDRILTVRECARSQGFPDGYKFAGNIQHKHRQIGNAVPPPMAFALGRKLKEAIEGKCQT
;
A
#
# COMPACT_ATOMS: atom_id res chain seq x y z
N MET A 1 -9.89 -24.35 15.52
CA MET A 1 -9.20 -25.45 14.85
C MET A 1 -7.91 -24.93 14.21
N PRO A 2 -6.80 -25.67 14.31
CA PRO A 2 -5.57 -25.41 13.56
C PRO A 2 -5.83 -25.29 12.05
N ALA A 3 -4.93 -24.61 11.34
CA ALA A 3 -5.07 -24.37 9.91
C ALA A 3 -5.02 -25.66 9.07
N THR A 4 -5.92 -25.79 8.10
CA THR A 4 -5.84 -26.77 7.02
C THR A 4 -4.88 -26.25 5.95
N THR A 5 -3.92 -27.07 5.58
CA THR A 5 -2.80 -26.67 4.73
C THR A 5 -2.56 -27.62 3.57
N THR A 6 -2.02 -27.13 2.46
CA THR A 6 -1.38 -28.01 1.47
C THR A 6 -0.06 -28.53 2.03
N ARG A 7 0.44 -29.66 1.51
CA ARG A 7 1.76 -30.19 1.91
C ARG A 7 2.89 -29.19 1.70
N LEU A 8 2.80 -28.33 0.67
CA LEU A 8 3.80 -27.30 0.40
C LEU A 8 3.89 -26.28 1.54
N ILE A 9 2.76 -25.68 1.93
CA ILE A 9 2.71 -24.68 3.00
C ILE A 9 3.14 -25.29 4.33
N ASN A 10 2.62 -26.48 4.64
CA ASN A 10 2.99 -27.18 5.87
C ASN A 10 4.50 -27.44 5.96
N ARG A 11 5.13 -27.83 4.85
CA ARG A 11 6.58 -28.06 4.77
C ARG A 11 7.37 -26.77 5.01
N ILE A 12 7.08 -25.70 4.27
CA ILE A 12 7.84 -24.43 4.35
C ILE A 12 7.86 -23.89 5.79
N TRP A 13 6.68 -23.84 6.41
CA TRP A 13 6.55 -23.31 7.77
C TRP A 13 7.04 -24.30 8.83
N GLY A 14 6.81 -25.60 8.62
CA GLY A 14 7.26 -26.66 9.54
C GLY A 14 8.78 -26.81 9.57
N GLU A 15 9.46 -26.76 8.41
CA GLU A 15 10.92 -26.78 8.32
C GLU A 15 11.54 -25.58 9.02
N PHE A 16 10.98 -24.39 8.81
CA PHE A 16 11.46 -23.17 9.47
C PHE A 16 11.38 -23.26 11.00
N TYR A 17 10.21 -23.59 11.55
CA TYR A 17 10.07 -23.66 13.01
C TYR A 17 10.81 -24.85 13.63
N SER A 18 11.07 -25.92 12.88
CA SER A 18 11.90 -27.04 13.35
C SER A 18 13.38 -26.67 13.44
N ASN A 19 13.88 -25.88 12.48
CA ASN A 19 15.28 -25.44 12.44
C ASN A 19 15.57 -24.24 13.35
N TYR A 20 14.55 -23.41 13.61
CA TYR A 20 14.68 -22.15 14.34
C TYR A 20 13.79 -22.08 15.60
N SER A 21 13.46 -23.25 16.19
CA SER A 21 12.65 -23.28 17.42
C SER A 21 13.23 -22.30 18.44
N PRO A 22 12.41 -21.40 19.03
CA PRO A 22 12.86 -20.65 20.18
C PRO A 22 13.17 -21.67 21.28
N GLU A 23 14.39 -21.66 21.81
CA GLU A 23 14.61 -22.21 23.15
C GLU A 23 13.66 -21.44 24.07
N ASP A 24 12.75 -22.14 24.76
CA ASP A 24 11.97 -21.52 25.84
C ASP A 24 12.96 -20.80 26.76
N PRO A 25 12.79 -19.49 27.03
CA PRO A 25 13.71 -18.79 27.92
C PRO A 25 13.62 -19.48 29.29
N LYS A 26 14.75 -20.02 29.74
CA LYS A 26 14.90 -20.48 31.12
C LYS A 26 14.49 -19.33 32.05
N GLU A 27 13.74 -19.64 33.11
CA GLU A 27 13.10 -18.72 34.09
C GLU A 27 14.00 -17.63 34.72
N THR A 28 15.28 -17.55 34.36
CA THR A 28 16.24 -16.55 34.84
C THR A 28 16.29 -15.24 34.04
N ASP A 29 15.73 -15.17 32.83
CA ASP A 29 15.74 -13.93 31.99
C ASP A 29 14.44 -13.09 32.06
N THR A 30 13.54 -13.43 32.98
CA THR A 30 12.22 -12.78 33.17
C THR A 30 12.29 -11.30 33.63
N LEU A 31 13.50 -10.77 33.91
CA LEU A 31 13.72 -9.38 34.28
C LEU A 31 14.16 -8.50 33.10
N ALA A 32 14.92 -9.04 32.13
CA ALA A 32 15.35 -8.29 30.95
C ALA A 32 14.26 -8.24 29.86
N LEU A 33 13.44 -9.29 29.75
CA LEU A 33 12.30 -9.32 28.82
C LEU A 33 11.20 -8.32 29.19
N LYS A 34 11.10 -7.93 30.46
CA LYS A 34 10.15 -6.89 30.91
C LYS A 34 10.57 -5.48 30.51
N GLU A 35 11.86 -5.21 30.31
CA GLU A 35 12.30 -3.87 29.88
C GLU A 35 12.12 -3.68 28.37
N VAL A 36 12.26 -4.74 27.57
CA VAL A 36 12.06 -4.69 26.11
C VAL A 36 10.57 -4.69 25.72
N GLU A 37 9.69 -5.40 26.45
CA GLU A 37 8.24 -5.29 26.23
C GLU A 37 7.69 -3.89 26.54
N ILE A 38 8.33 -3.15 27.46
CA ILE A 38 7.93 -1.77 27.79
C ILE A 38 8.32 -0.80 26.65
N ASP A 39 9.39 -1.05 25.90
CA ASP A 39 9.77 -0.23 24.73
C ASP A 39 8.94 -0.56 23.48
N GLU A 40 8.50 -1.82 23.29
CA GLU A 40 7.60 -2.17 22.19
C GLU A 40 6.13 -1.74 22.43
N GLU A 41 5.67 -1.67 23.69
CA GLU A 41 4.40 -1.02 24.05
C GLU A 41 4.47 0.51 23.91
N GLN A 42 5.65 1.12 24.06
CA GLN A 42 5.86 2.55 23.83
C GLN A 42 5.68 2.97 22.36
N GLU A 43 5.91 2.09 21.38
CA GLU A 43 5.59 2.41 19.97
C GLU A 43 4.07 2.39 19.66
N GLU A 44 3.24 1.72 20.49
CA GLU A 44 1.78 1.85 20.43
C GLU A 44 1.23 2.98 21.33
N ASP A 45 1.85 3.24 22.49
CA ASP A 45 1.46 4.34 23.39
C ASP A 45 2.01 5.71 22.93
N GLY A 46 2.99 5.70 22.03
CA GLY A 46 3.52 6.83 21.27
C GLY A 46 2.73 7.18 20.01
N GLU A 47 1.50 6.66 19.83
CA GLU A 47 0.56 7.16 18.81
C GLU A 47 0.08 8.61 19.06
N GLU A 48 0.80 9.36 19.89
CA GLU A 48 0.65 10.79 20.11
C GLU A 48 1.98 11.52 20.36
N ASP A 49 2.87 11.49 19.38
CA ASP A 49 4.03 12.39 19.41
C ASP A 49 3.61 13.82 19.07
N CYS A 50 3.50 14.61 20.13
CA CYS A 50 4.07 15.95 20.16
C CYS A 50 5.50 15.79 20.71
N GLU A 51 6.51 15.82 19.84
CA GLU A 51 7.86 16.17 20.28
C GLU A 51 8.19 17.58 19.78
N ASP A 52 8.52 18.43 20.74
CA ASP A 52 9.08 19.75 20.53
C ASP A 52 10.32 19.62 19.64
N VAL A 53 10.38 20.43 18.59
CA VAL A 53 11.57 20.59 17.76
C VAL A 53 12.61 21.33 18.58
N GLU A 54 13.41 20.61 19.37
CA GLU A 54 14.74 21.09 19.72
C GLU A 54 15.67 20.83 18.53
N GLU A 55 16.14 21.92 17.92
CA GLU A 55 17.19 21.92 16.91
C GLU A 55 18.49 21.30 17.48
N GLU A 56 18.65 19.99 17.39
CA GLU A 56 19.99 19.42 17.34
C GLU A 56 20.56 19.69 15.95
N LYS A 57 21.46 20.68 15.89
CA LYS A 57 22.38 20.91 14.78
C LYS A 57 23.35 19.72 14.67
N GLY A 58 22.85 18.60 14.15
CA GLY A 58 23.65 17.52 13.60
C GLY A 58 24.21 17.96 12.27
N LEU A 59 25.53 18.18 12.22
CA LEU A 59 26.28 18.42 10.99
C LEU A 59 25.90 17.38 9.94
N VAL A 60 25.22 17.83 8.87
CA VAL A 60 25.00 17.06 7.65
C VAL A 60 26.37 16.74 7.07
N VAL A 61 26.85 15.52 7.31
CA VAL A 61 27.88 14.94 6.45
C VAL A 61 27.13 14.37 5.25
N GLU A 62 26.98 15.19 4.21
CA GLU A 62 26.66 14.72 2.87
C GLU A 62 27.67 13.64 2.47
N GLN A 63 27.30 12.36 2.58
CA GLN A 63 27.91 11.36 1.72
C GLN A 63 27.29 11.51 0.33
N ASN A 64 27.75 12.55 -0.35
CA ASN A 64 27.78 12.62 -1.80
C ASN A 64 28.44 11.32 -2.31
N VAL A 65 27.65 10.40 -2.86
CA VAL A 65 28.16 9.41 -3.81
C VAL A 65 28.47 10.15 -5.10
N LYS A 66 29.51 10.98 -5.06
CA LYS A 66 30.22 11.45 -6.24
C LYS A 66 30.97 10.26 -6.81
N SER A 67 30.83 10.05 -8.11
CA SER A 67 31.71 9.20 -8.91
C SER A 67 33.17 9.61 -8.67
N CYS A 68 33.85 8.91 -7.77
CA CYS A 68 35.26 9.10 -7.52
C CYS A 68 36.04 7.98 -8.23
N PHE A 69 36.49 8.28 -9.45
CA PHE A 69 37.71 7.68 -9.97
C PHE A 69 38.85 8.09 -9.04
N ALA A 70 39.23 7.19 -8.14
CA ALA A 70 40.45 7.31 -7.37
C ALA A 70 41.16 5.95 -7.38
N SER A 71 42.25 5.89 -8.13
CA SER A 71 43.17 4.75 -8.15
C SER A 71 43.64 4.44 -6.72
N LYS A 72 43.28 3.28 -6.18
CA LYS A 72 43.84 2.79 -4.91
C LYS A 72 44.82 1.64 -5.18
N GLN A 73 45.95 1.70 -4.46
CA GLN A 73 47.09 0.80 -4.56
C GLN A 73 46.73 -0.61 -4.09
N ARG A 74 47.04 -1.60 -4.93
CA ARG A 74 46.83 -3.04 -4.71
C ARG A 74 47.86 -3.63 -3.74
N LYS A 75 47.42 -4.48 -2.81
CA LYS A 75 48.25 -5.56 -2.26
C LYS A 75 48.00 -6.80 -3.12
N SER A 76 49.07 -7.28 -3.75
CA SER A 76 49.04 -8.43 -4.66
C SER A 76 49.01 -9.74 -3.86
N SER A 77 47.98 -10.54 -4.05
CA SER A 77 48.06 -11.98 -3.80
C SER A 77 47.08 -12.77 -4.66
N CYS A 78 47.41 -12.92 -5.95
CA CYS A 78 47.10 -14.14 -6.67
C CYS A 78 48.30 -14.50 -7.58
N SER A 79 48.63 -15.78 -7.62
CA SER A 79 49.80 -16.37 -8.26
C SER A 79 49.85 -16.13 -9.78
N ASN A 80 51.07 -16.07 -10.34
CA ASN A 80 51.43 -15.88 -11.76
C ASN A 80 50.76 -16.87 -12.76
N GLU A 81 49.45 -16.83 -12.95
CA GLU A 81 48.77 -17.41 -14.10
C GLU A 81 48.20 -16.29 -14.98
N GLU A 82 48.65 -16.22 -16.25
CA GLU A 82 48.25 -15.18 -17.18
C GLU A 82 46.76 -15.30 -17.54
N ILE A 83 45.99 -14.25 -17.24
CA ILE A 83 44.60 -14.11 -17.71
C ILE A 83 44.57 -13.98 -19.23
N LYS A 84 43.84 -14.85 -19.93
CA LYS A 84 43.79 -14.90 -21.40
C LYS A 84 42.35 -14.90 -21.91
N TRP A 85 42.11 -14.16 -22.99
CA TRP A 85 40.86 -14.26 -23.75
C TRP A 85 40.78 -15.59 -24.50
N VAL A 86 39.60 -16.17 -24.55
CA VAL A 86 39.31 -17.39 -25.32
C VAL A 86 38.47 -17.00 -26.54
N GLY A 87 38.98 -17.34 -27.74
CA GLY A 87 38.30 -17.05 -29.00
C GLY A 87 38.62 -15.68 -29.61
N LYS A 88 37.86 -15.31 -30.66
CA LYS A 88 38.03 -14.05 -31.40
C LYS A 88 37.10 -12.97 -30.84
N GLN A 89 37.49 -11.71 -31.06
CA GLN A 89 36.64 -10.54 -30.79
C GLN A 89 35.26 -10.71 -31.46
N VAL A 90 34.19 -10.48 -30.70
CA VAL A 90 32.80 -10.72 -31.13
C VAL A 90 32.10 -9.44 -31.56
N GLY A 91 32.53 -8.30 -31.03
CA GLY A 91 31.93 -7.00 -31.35
C GLY A 91 32.70 -5.85 -30.71
N ARG A 92 32.05 -4.69 -30.61
CA ARG A 92 32.55 -3.54 -29.87
C ARG A 92 31.47 -2.96 -28.96
N THR A 93 31.86 -2.38 -27.82
CA THR A 93 30.97 -1.58 -26.97
C THR A 93 30.54 -0.31 -27.69
N CYS A 94 29.58 0.43 -27.11
CA CYS A 94 29.20 1.76 -27.59
C CYS A 94 30.38 2.75 -27.62
N GLU A 95 31.40 2.53 -26.79
CA GLU A 95 32.63 3.33 -26.73
C GLU A 95 33.73 2.82 -27.68
N GLY A 96 33.47 1.75 -28.43
CA GLY A 96 34.38 1.20 -29.44
C GLY A 96 35.35 0.15 -28.92
N GLU A 97 35.24 -0.26 -27.66
CA GLU A 97 36.12 -1.23 -27.00
C GLU A 97 35.81 -2.66 -27.47
N PRO A 98 36.82 -3.51 -27.73
CA PRO A 98 36.61 -4.86 -28.22
C PRO A 98 35.93 -5.77 -27.18
N LEU A 99 34.88 -6.47 -27.61
CA LEU A 99 34.10 -7.41 -26.79
C LEU A 99 34.56 -8.87 -26.98
N TYR A 100 34.55 -9.62 -25.88
CA TYR A 100 34.91 -11.04 -25.83
C TYR A 100 33.83 -11.87 -25.10
N LYS A 101 33.73 -13.15 -25.45
CA LYS A 101 32.72 -14.07 -24.87
C LYS A 101 33.23 -14.89 -23.70
N GLU A 102 34.52 -15.20 -23.68
CA GLU A 102 35.13 -16.12 -22.71
C GLU A 102 36.55 -15.67 -22.35
N ALA A 103 36.94 -15.92 -21.09
CA ALA A 103 38.29 -15.69 -20.58
C ALA A 103 38.70 -16.81 -19.63
N VAL A 104 39.99 -17.11 -19.54
CA VAL A 104 40.55 -17.99 -18.50
C VAL A 104 41.18 -17.14 -17.40
N VAL A 105 40.72 -17.34 -16.17
CA VAL A 105 41.23 -16.72 -14.94
C VAL A 105 41.56 -17.83 -13.95
N CYS A 106 42.81 -17.92 -13.48
CA CYS A 106 43.25 -18.92 -12.49
C CYS A 106 42.83 -20.37 -12.84
N GLY A 107 43.01 -20.76 -14.10
CA GLY A 107 42.62 -22.08 -14.62
C GLY A 107 41.11 -22.31 -14.82
N SER A 108 40.25 -21.35 -14.47
CA SER A 108 38.79 -21.44 -14.62
C SER A 108 38.29 -20.60 -15.81
N VAL A 109 37.29 -21.10 -16.55
CA VAL A 109 36.72 -20.39 -17.70
C VAL A 109 35.56 -19.51 -17.23
N VAL A 110 35.72 -18.20 -17.36
CA VAL A 110 34.66 -17.20 -17.17
C VAL A 110 34.01 -16.95 -18.52
N SER A 111 32.70 -17.12 -18.61
CA SER A 111 31.91 -16.90 -19.82
C SER A 111 30.85 -15.83 -19.60
N VAL A 112 30.46 -15.15 -20.68
CA VAL A 112 29.27 -14.29 -20.68
C VAL A 112 28.03 -15.13 -20.35
N GLY A 113 27.18 -14.62 -19.45
CA GLY A 113 26.05 -15.33 -18.86
C GLY A 113 26.43 -16.24 -17.68
N GLY A 114 27.72 -16.47 -17.45
CA GLY A 114 28.23 -17.15 -16.25
C GLY A 114 28.16 -16.26 -15.01
N SER A 115 28.34 -16.86 -13.83
CA SER A 115 28.39 -16.14 -12.55
C SER A 115 29.75 -16.28 -11.89
N VAL A 116 30.20 -15.21 -11.23
CA VAL A 116 31.53 -15.10 -10.61
C VAL A 116 31.43 -14.51 -9.21
N LEU A 117 32.39 -14.87 -8.34
CA LEU A 117 32.63 -14.20 -7.07
C LEU A 117 33.77 -13.21 -7.23
N ILE A 118 33.59 -12.02 -6.68
CA ILE A 118 34.62 -10.98 -6.69
C ILE A 118 35.14 -10.70 -5.28
N GLU A 119 36.41 -10.32 -5.20
CA GLU A 119 37.05 -9.89 -3.95
C GLU A 119 36.70 -8.43 -3.67
N THR A 120 35.92 -8.19 -2.61
CA THR A 120 35.68 -6.84 -2.07
C THR A 120 36.61 -6.61 -0.89
N GLY A 121 37.21 -5.42 -0.81
CA GLY A 121 38.17 -5.08 0.25
C GLY A 121 37.55 -5.23 1.65
N ASP A 122 38.25 -5.99 2.49
CA ASP A 122 37.87 -6.57 3.79
C ASP A 122 37.18 -7.94 3.68
N SER A 123 37.66 -8.85 4.52
CA SER A 123 37.28 -10.27 4.66
C SER A 123 35.78 -10.44 4.94
N GLU A 124 34.92 -10.19 3.96
CA GLU A 124 33.53 -10.58 4.02
C GLU A 124 33.45 -12.11 3.99
N GLU A 125 32.86 -12.69 5.02
CA GLU A 125 32.58 -14.14 5.13
C GLU A 125 31.77 -14.66 3.92
N ASN A 126 31.13 -13.75 3.18
CA ASN A 126 30.24 -14.03 2.06
C ASN A 126 30.48 -13.08 0.87
N PRO A 127 31.44 -13.37 -0.03
CA PRO A 127 31.71 -12.51 -1.18
C PRO A 127 30.49 -12.38 -2.12
N PRO A 128 30.30 -11.22 -2.76
CA PRO A 128 29.16 -10.95 -3.61
C PRO A 128 29.24 -11.70 -4.95
N ILE A 129 28.07 -12.14 -5.45
CA ILE A 129 27.95 -12.90 -6.69
C ILE A 129 27.55 -11.94 -7.81
N TYR A 130 28.23 -11.99 -8.95
CA TYR A 130 27.91 -11.20 -10.14
C TYR A 130 27.66 -12.10 -11.34
N VAL A 131 26.62 -11.80 -12.12
CA VAL A 131 26.43 -12.36 -13.46
C VAL A 131 27.19 -11.53 -14.47
N VAL A 132 27.95 -12.19 -15.32
CA VAL A 132 28.73 -11.56 -16.40
C VAL A 132 27.78 -11.17 -17.54
N GLU A 133 27.50 -9.88 -17.70
CA GLU A 133 26.65 -9.37 -18.79
C GLU A 133 27.44 -9.25 -20.10
N TYR A 134 28.65 -8.72 -20.02
CA TYR A 134 29.62 -8.65 -21.12
C TYR A 134 31.04 -8.45 -20.60
N MET A 135 32.02 -8.79 -21.45
CA MET A 135 33.44 -8.63 -21.16
C MET A 135 34.12 -7.86 -22.28
N PHE A 136 35.01 -6.94 -21.91
CA PHE A 136 35.66 -6.03 -22.85
C PHE A 136 37.11 -5.74 -22.43
N GLU A 137 37.88 -5.20 -23.36
CA GLU A 137 39.22 -4.71 -23.09
C GLU A 137 39.23 -3.19 -23.23
N ASN A 138 39.55 -2.49 -22.14
CA ASN A 138 39.48 -1.04 -22.11
C ASN A 138 40.65 -0.37 -22.86
N SER A 139 40.62 0.95 -22.98
CA SER A 139 41.66 1.73 -23.65
C SER A 139 43.07 1.54 -23.09
N ASN A 140 43.19 1.07 -21.85
CA ASN A 140 44.47 0.79 -21.17
C ASN A 140 44.91 -0.68 -21.31
N ALA A 141 44.29 -1.44 -22.23
CA ALA A 141 44.51 -2.87 -22.42
C ALA A 141 44.25 -3.72 -21.17
N ARG A 142 43.41 -3.24 -20.25
CA ARG A 142 42.96 -4.03 -19.09
C ARG A 142 41.73 -4.82 -19.48
N LYS A 143 41.66 -6.05 -18.98
CA LYS A 143 40.55 -6.96 -19.22
C LYS A 143 39.46 -6.72 -18.19
N MET A 144 38.35 -6.17 -18.65
CA MET A 144 37.23 -5.71 -17.83
C MET A 144 36.02 -6.61 -17.98
N VAL A 145 35.21 -6.65 -16.94
CA VAL A 145 33.91 -7.30 -16.90
C VAL A 145 32.87 -6.30 -16.46
N HIS A 146 31.73 -6.27 -17.14
CA HIS A 146 30.52 -5.64 -16.64
C HIS A 146 29.65 -6.71 -16.00
N GLY A 147 29.50 -6.65 -14.67
CA GLY A 147 28.74 -7.60 -13.90
C GLY A 147 27.46 -7.00 -13.32
N ARG A 148 26.43 -7.83 -13.19
CA ARG A 148 25.17 -7.50 -12.50
C ARG A 148 25.08 -8.25 -11.18
N LEU A 149 24.83 -7.53 -10.10
CA LEU A 149 24.86 -8.07 -8.73
C LEU A 149 23.68 -9.03 -8.48
N MET A 150 24.00 -10.17 -7.88
CA MET A 150 23.05 -11.10 -7.27
C MET A 150 23.18 -11.06 -5.75
N LEU A 151 22.04 -10.91 -5.07
CA LEU A 151 21.96 -11.00 -3.62
C LEU A 151 21.54 -12.40 -3.20
N ARG A 152 22.16 -12.92 -2.15
CA ARG A 152 21.69 -14.15 -1.50
C ARG A 152 20.39 -13.85 -0.76
N GLY A 153 19.54 -14.86 -0.62
CA GLY A 153 18.23 -14.68 0.00
C GLY A 153 18.26 -13.98 1.37
N PHE A 154 19.24 -14.28 2.22
CA PHE A 154 19.37 -13.65 3.54
C PHE A 154 19.73 -12.16 3.49
N GLN A 155 20.24 -11.64 2.37
CA GLN A 155 20.54 -10.22 2.18
C GLN A 155 19.30 -9.43 1.72
N THR A 156 18.23 -10.13 1.32
CA THR A 156 16.95 -9.51 0.95
C THR A 156 16.04 -9.35 2.17
N VAL A 157 14.84 -8.81 1.97
CA VAL A 157 13.81 -8.73 3.03
C VAL A 157 13.46 -10.09 3.66
N LEU A 158 13.69 -11.21 2.95
CA LEU A 158 13.42 -12.57 3.44
C LEU A 158 14.29 -12.96 4.64
N GLY A 159 15.51 -12.42 4.75
CA GLY A 159 16.42 -12.76 5.85
C GLY A 159 16.61 -14.28 6.02
N ASN A 160 16.51 -14.75 7.25
CA ASN A 160 16.67 -16.16 7.62
C ASN A 160 15.56 -17.10 7.09
N THR A 161 14.47 -16.60 6.51
CA THR A 161 13.44 -17.47 5.90
C THR A 161 13.77 -17.82 4.46
N ALA A 162 14.83 -17.24 3.89
CA ALA A 162 15.19 -17.48 2.51
C ALA A 162 15.86 -18.84 2.33
N ASN A 163 15.69 -19.44 1.15
CA ASN A 163 16.42 -20.64 0.78
C ASN A 163 17.91 -20.30 0.60
N GLU A 164 18.80 -21.04 1.25
CA GLU A 164 20.26 -20.80 1.21
C GLU A 164 20.84 -20.86 -0.22
N ARG A 165 20.21 -21.64 -1.13
CA ARG A 165 20.62 -21.79 -2.54
C ARG A 165 19.98 -20.75 -3.47
N GLU A 166 19.00 -20.00 -3.00
CA GLU A 166 18.30 -19.03 -3.83
C GLU A 166 19.03 -17.68 -3.82
N VAL A 167 19.31 -17.19 -5.02
CA VAL A 167 19.87 -15.86 -5.26
C VAL A 167 18.93 -15.03 -6.12
N PHE A 168 18.96 -13.72 -5.92
CA PHE A 168 18.07 -12.76 -6.56
C PHE A 168 18.89 -11.76 -7.37
N LEU A 169 18.55 -11.63 -8.64
CA LEU A 169 19.20 -10.65 -9.50
C LEU A 169 18.74 -9.24 -9.10
N THR A 170 19.64 -8.25 -9.09
CA THR A 170 19.32 -6.86 -8.74
C THR A 170 19.54 -5.92 -9.92
N ASN A 171 19.13 -4.66 -9.81
CA ASN A 171 19.44 -3.64 -10.82
C ASN A 171 20.76 -2.89 -10.52
N ASN A 172 21.63 -3.46 -9.70
CA ASN A 172 22.94 -2.91 -9.41
C ASN A 172 23.99 -3.56 -10.33
N CYS A 173 24.77 -2.72 -11.00
CA CYS A 173 25.84 -3.15 -11.90
C CYS A 173 27.18 -2.61 -11.41
N LEU A 174 28.24 -3.36 -11.65
CA LEU A 174 29.60 -2.99 -11.33
C LEU A 174 30.53 -3.41 -12.46
N GLU A 175 31.45 -2.53 -12.82
CA GLU A 175 32.56 -2.88 -13.70
C GLU A 175 33.80 -3.17 -12.85
N PHE A 176 34.44 -4.32 -13.11
CA PHE A 176 35.61 -4.78 -12.36
C PHE A 176 36.62 -5.46 -13.30
N GLU A 177 37.87 -5.61 -12.84
CA GLU A 177 38.90 -6.29 -13.62
C GLU A 177 38.74 -7.81 -13.49
N LEU A 178 39.08 -8.58 -14.53
CA LEU A 178 39.12 -10.04 -14.44
C LEU A 178 40.06 -10.56 -13.33
N ASP A 179 41.03 -9.75 -12.92
CA ASP A 179 41.97 -10.00 -11.82
C ASP A 179 41.28 -10.03 -10.44
N ASP A 180 40.13 -9.37 -10.32
CA ASP A 180 39.36 -9.28 -9.07
C ASP A 180 38.43 -10.51 -8.89
N VAL A 181 38.39 -11.43 -9.87
CA VAL A 181 37.55 -12.65 -9.84
C VAL A 181 38.23 -13.75 -9.03
N ILE A 182 37.58 -14.18 -7.96
CA ILE A 182 38.04 -15.27 -7.08
C ILE A 182 37.79 -16.62 -7.74
N GLN A 183 36.54 -16.89 -8.13
CA GLN A 183 36.10 -18.16 -8.71
C GLN A 183 34.78 -18.03 -9.47
N THR A 184 34.50 -19.00 -10.34
CA THR A 184 33.21 -19.15 -11.02
C THR A 184 32.20 -19.88 -10.13
N VAL A 185 30.95 -19.44 -10.15
CA VAL A 185 29.85 -20.05 -9.41
C VAL A 185 28.77 -20.52 -10.39
N VAL A 186 28.20 -21.69 -10.13
CA VAL A 186 27.07 -22.21 -10.91
C VAL A 186 25.78 -21.60 -10.36
N VAL A 187 25.15 -20.75 -11.15
CA VAL A 187 23.81 -20.21 -10.88
C VAL A 187 22.88 -20.65 -12.01
N GLU A 188 21.92 -21.50 -11.69
CA GLU A 188 20.89 -21.95 -12.64
C GLU A 188 19.74 -20.94 -12.68
N THR A 189 19.49 -20.38 -13.86
CA THR A 189 18.29 -19.56 -14.07
C THR A 189 17.08 -20.47 -14.27
N ARG A 190 16.07 -20.36 -13.40
CA ARG A 190 14.90 -21.23 -13.41
C ARG A 190 13.66 -20.46 -13.86
N SER A 191 12.96 -20.99 -14.86
CA SER A 191 11.59 -20.62 -15.18
C SER A 191 10.65 -21.73 -14.72
N ARG A 192 9.53 -21.35 -14.10
CA ARG A 192 8.52 -22.31 -13.61
C ARG A 192 7.24 -22.19 -14.43
N PRO A 193 6.70 -23.29 -14.98
CA PRO A 193 5.38 -23.30 -15.58
C PRO A 193 4.31 -22.81 -14.59
N TRP A 194 3.42 -21.92 -15.05
CA TRP A 194 2.37 -21.37 -14.19
C TRP A 194 1.04 -22.10 -14.34
N GLY A 195 0.36 -22.35 -13.21
CA GLY A 195 -0.99 -22.90 -13.17
C GLY A 195 -1.15 -24.05 -12.18
N HIS A 196 -2.38 -24.26 -11.71
CA HIS A 196 -2.71 -25.28 -10.71
C HIS A 196 -2.34 -26.71 -11.16
N GLN A 197 -2.39 -26.97 -12.47
CA GLN A 197 -2.04 -28.25 -13.09
C GLN A 197 -0.57 -28.64 -12.93
N TYR A 198 0.34 -27.67 -12.79
CA TYR A 198 1.78 -27.92 -12.67
C TYR A 198 2.23 -28.15 -11.23
N ARG A 199 1.41 -27.77 -10.25
CA ARG A 199 1.73 -27.77 -8.80
C ARG A 199 2.33 -29.10 -8.29
N LYS A 200 1.77 -30.24 -8.69
CA LYS A 200 2.27 -31.56 -8.27
C LYS A 200 3.60 -31.91 -8.92
N ALA A 201 3.76 -31.59 -10.21
CA ALA A 201 5.00 -31.83 -10.95
C ALA A 201 6.14 -30.94 -10.40
N ASP A 202 5.83 -29.67 -10.15
CA ASP A 202 6.71 -28.70 -9.51
C ASP A 202 7.18 -29.18 -8.13
N ALA A 203 6.25 -29.62 -7.27
CA ALA A 203 6.59 -30.14 -5.95
C ALA A 203 7.49 -31.39 -6.01
N ALA A 204 7.30 -32.25 -7.02
CA ALA A 204 8.14 -33.42 -7.25
C ALA A 204 9.54 -33.02 -7.73
N ASN A 205 9.63 -32.06 -8.65
CA ASN A 205 10.90 -31.52 -9.14
C ASN A 205 11.70 -30.85 -8.01
N ASP A 206 11.05 -30.05 -7.17
CA ASP A 206 11.70 -29.41 -6.02
C ASP A 206 12.23 -30.46 -5.04
N LYS A 207 11.50 -31.57 -4.86
CA LYS A 207 11.94 -32.67 -4.00
C LYS A 207 13.20 -33.34 -4.55
N ILE A 208 13.23 -33.65 -5.84
CA ILE A 208 14.40 -34.23 -6.52
C ILE A 208 15.61 -33.27 -6.43
N ASP A 209 15.37 -31.97 -6.64
CA ASP A 209 16.41 -30.94 -6.54
C ASP A 209 16.98 -30.84 -5.11
N ARG A 210 16.14 -30.87 -4.08
CA ARG A 210 16.59 -30.90 -2.68
C ARG A 210 17.41 -32.15 -2.37
N GLU A 211 16.93 -33.33 -2.76
CA GLU A 211 17.66 -34.60 -2.54
C GLU A 211 19.03 -34.59 -3.23
N ARG A 212 19.09 -34.07 -4.48
CA ARG A 212 20.35 -33.86 -5.20
C ARG A 212 21.27 -32.89 -4.46
N ALA A 213 20.74 -31.78 -3.95
CA ALA A 213 21.53 -30.78 -3.25
C ALA A 213 22.10 -31.31 -1.92
N GLU A 214 21.30 -32.04 -1.15
CA GLU A 214 21.76 -32.69 0.08
C GLU A 214 22.84 -33.74 -0.20
N ASP A 215 22.69 -34.53 -1.26
CA ASP A 215 23.70 -35.51 -1.64
C ASP A 215 25.03 -34.86 -2.04
N ARG A 216 24.97 -33.75 -2.77
CA ARG A 216 26.16 -32.94 -3.08
C ARG A 216 26.80 -32.36 -1.82
N LYS A 217 25.99 -31.84 -0.88
CA LYS A 217 26.47 -31.33 0.42
C LYS A 217 27.17 -32.44 1.21
N ARG A 218 26.62 -33.65 1.26
CA ARG A 218 27.26 -34.82 1.90
C ARG A 218 28.58 -35.22 1.24
N ARG A 219 28.71 -35.03 -0.08
CA ARG A 219 29.94 -35.30 -0.84
C ARG A 219 30.97 -34.15 -0.78
N GLY A 220 30.68 -33.05 -0.09
CA GLY A 220 31.56 -31.88 -0.02
C GLY A 220 31.73 -31.15 -1.36
N LEU A 221 30.77 -31.30 -2.28
CA LEU A 221 30.81 -30.62 -3.58
C LEU A 221 30.38 -29.15 -3.44
N PRO A 222 30.87 -28.24 -4.32
CA PRO A 222 30.45 -26.85 -4.33
C PRO A 222 28.93 -26.71 -4.46
N MET A 223 28.40 -25.71 -3.73
CA MET A 223 26.99 -25.34 -3.71
C MET A 223 26.57 -24.78 -5.07
N GLU A 224 25.50 -25.34 -5.62
CA GLU A 224 24.86 -24.82 -6.83
C GLU A 224 23.71 -23.91 -6.41
N TYR A 225 23.70 -22.68 -6.93
CA TYR A 225 22.66 -21.70 -6.67
C TYR A 225 21.63 -21.70 -7.79
N PHE A 226 20.47 -21.13 -7.52
CA PHE A 226 19.46 -20.88 -8.55
C PHE A 226 18.83 -19.50 -8.39
N CYS A 227 18.36 -18.93 -9.50
CA CYS A 227 17.68 -17.64 -9.55
C CYS A 227 16.33 -17.78 -10.24
N LYS A 228 15.26 -17.32 -9.58
CA LYS A 228 13.88 -17.29 -10.10
C LYS A 228 13.37 -15.86 -10.38
N SER A 229 13.88 -14.88 -9.64
CA SER A 229 13.26 -13.55 -9.56
C SER A 229 14.30 -12.42 -9.47
N VAL A 230 13.88 -11.23 -9.87
CA VAL A 230 14.61 -9.96 -9.69
C VAL A 230 14.15 -9.30 -8.40
N TYR A 231 15.06 -8.93 -7.51
CA TYR A 231 14.75 -8.19 -6.29
C TYR A 231 15.00 -6.69 -6.50
N CYS A 232 13.96 -5.87 -6.30
CA CYS A 232 14.03 -4.41 -6.37
C CYS A 232 13.66 -3.82 -4.99
N PRO A 233 14.65 -3.48 -4.13
CA PRO A 233 14.37 -2.93 -2.80
C PRO A 233 13.69 -1.55 -2.86
N ASP A 234 13.99 -0.75 -3.88
CA ASP A 234 13.37 0.56 -4.17
C ASP A 234 11.87 0.45 -4.50
N LYS A 235 11.45 -0.71 -5.02
CA LYS A 235 10.04 -1.01 -5.32
C LYS A 235 9.38 -1.92 -4.29
N GLY A 236 10.09 -2.34 -3.25
CA GLY A 236 9.58 -3.21 -2.19
C GLY A 236 9.03 -4.53 -2.71
N GLY A 237 9.76 -5.20 -3.59
CA GLY A 237 9.26 -6.43 -4.20
C GLY A 237 10.23 -7.26 -5.01
N PHE A 238 9.72 -8.41 -5.43
CA PHE A 238 10.33 -9.44 -6.27
C PHE A 238 9.53 -9.55 -7.57
N PHE A 239 10.23 -9.47 -8.69
CA PHE A 239 9.64 -9.37 -10.03
C PHE A 239 10.10 -10.52 -10.92
N CYS A 240 9.34 -10.80 -11.98
CA CYS A 240 9.67 -11.86 -12.92
C CYS A 240 11.03 -11.61 -13.59
N LEU A 241 11.81 -12.67 -13.72
CA LEU A 241 13.11 -12.63 -14.39
C LEU A 241 12.93 -12.64 -15.91
N GLN A 242 13.57 -11.69 -16.60
CA GLN A 242 13.58 -11.60 -18.05
C GLN A 242 14.82 -12.35 -18.59
N ILE A 243 14.68 -13.66 -18.78
CA ILE A 243 15.80 -14.58 -19.10
C ILE A 243 16.51 -14.17 -20.41
N ASP A 244 15.74 -13.75 -21.42
CA ASP A 244 16.26 -13.35 -22.73
C ASP A 244 17.12 -12.08 -22.71
N SER A 245 17.21 -11.39 -21.57
CA SER A 245 17.91 -10.11 -21.43
C SER A 245 19.24 -10.18 -20.69
N ILE A 246 19.63 -11.36 -20.19
CA ILE A 246 20.81 -11.56 -19.35
C ILE A 246 21.97 -12.13 -20.17
N GLY A 247 23.17 -11.56 -20.05
CA GLY A 247 24.37 -12.17 -20.62
C GLY A 247 24.36 -12.20 -22.15
N LEU A 248 23.83 -11.17 -22.80
CA LEU A 248 23.80 -11.11 -24.27
C LEU A 248 25.19 -10.92 -24.89
N GLY A 249 26.16 -10.39 -24.14
CA GLY A 249 27.52 -10.16 -24.64
C GLY A 249 27.61 -9.09 -25.72
N THR A 250 26.57 -8.26 -25.86
CA THR A 250 26.44 -7.22 -26.89
C THR A 250 27.02 -5.87 -26.46
N GLY A 251 27.54 -5.76 -25.23
CA GLY A 251 27.95 -4.49 -24.63
C GLY A 251 26.78 -3.62 -24.15
N LEU A 252 25.56 -4.20 -24.08
CA LEU A 252 24.37 -3.53 -23.57
C LEU A 252 23.83 -4.30 -22.36
N CYS A 253 23.66 -3.61 -21.24
CA CYS A 253 23.06 -4.16 -20.03
C CYS A 253 21.66 -3.58 -19.81
N GLN A 254 20.65 -4.44 -19.63
CA GLN A 254 19.26 -4.01 -19.42
C GLN A 254 19.10 -3.20 -18.12
N SER A 255 19.84 -3.57 -17.08
CA SER A 255 19.86 -2.84 -15.82
C SER A 255 20.42 -1.42 -16.01
N CYS A 256 21.52 -1.27 -16.75
CA CYS A 256 22.06 0.05 -17.11
C CYS A 256 21.07 0.87 -17.93
N LYS A 257 20.34 0.26 -18.87
CA LYS A 257 19.26 0.96 -19.61
C LYS A 257 18.15 1.45 -18.69
N ILE A 258 17.75 0.65 -17.70
CA ILE A 258 16.72 1.04 -16.72
C ILE A 258 17.24 2.20 -15.85
N ASN A 259 18.46 2.10 -15.35
CA ASN A 259 19.07 3.13 -14.51
C ASN A 259 19.33 4.42 -15.30
N GLN A 260 19.74 4.30 -16.57
CA GLN A 260 19.86 5.43 -17.49
C GLN A 260 18.50 6.06 -17.80
N ALA A 261 17.45 5.26 -18.04
CA ALA A 261 16.12 5.80 -18.25
C ALA A 261 15.57 6.51 -17.00
N LYS A 262 15.89 6.00 -15.79
CA LYS A 262 15.57 6.68 -14.52
C LYS A 262 16.32 8.01 -14.41
N SER A 263 17.63 8.02 -14.61
CA SER A 263 18.41 9.26 -14.55
C SER A 263 18.04 10.25 -15.65
N GLU A 264 17.68 9.78 -16.85
CA GLU A 264 17.20 10.63 -17.94
C GLU A 264 15.83 11.25 -17.68
N LYS A 265 14.97 10.60 -16.86
CA LYS A 265 13.72 11.20 -16.38
C LYS A 265 13.98 12.33 -15.39
N GLU A 266 15.00 12.19 -14.55
CA GLU A 266 15.41 13.21 -13.57
C GLU A 266 16.09 14.43 -14.23
N VAL A 267 16.59 14.28 -15.47
CA VAL A 267 17.24 15.39 -16.20
C VAL A 267 16.21 16.36 -16.76
N PHE A 268 16.30 17.61 -16.31
CA PHE A 268 15.60 18.75 -16.92
C PHE A 268 16.02 18.97 -18.37
N LYS A 269 15.03 19.06 -19.28
CA LYS A 269 15.25 19.38 -20.70
C LYS A 269 14.38 20.55 -21.11
N LEU A 270 15.00 21.61 -21.64
CA LEU A 270 14.30 22.81 -22.11
C LEU A 270 14.09 22.73 -23.62
N ASN A 271 12.88 23.02 -24.10
CA ASN A 271 12.62 23.07 -25.54
C ASN A 271 13.33 24.29 -26.17
N SER A 272 13.89 24.09 -27.37
CA SER A 272 14.51 25.11 -28.22
C SER A 272 13.69 26.39 -28.43
N SER A 273 12.36 26.28 -28.40
CA SER A 273 11.42 27.41 -28.55
C SER A 273 11.08 28.14 -27.24
N MET A 274 11.57 27.68 -26.08
CA MET A 274 11.21 28.21 -24.74
C MET A 274 9.70 28.15 -24.44
N THR A 275 8.94 27.34 -25.18
CA THR A 275 7.48 27.18 -25.00
C THR A 275 7.09 26.00 -24.12
N GLY A 276 8.06 25.22 -23.65
CA GLY A 276 7.86 24.06 -22.79
C GLY A 276 9.17 23.44 -22.31
N PHE A 277 9.07 22.56 -21.32
CA PHE A 277 10.18 21.84 -20.72
C PHE A 277 9.73 20.43 -20.27
N THR A 278 10.69 19.53 -20.10
CA THR A 278 10.49 18.23 -19.46
C THR A 278 11.16 18.25 -18.10
N TYR A 279 10.40 17.89 -17.06
CA TYR A 279 10.88 17.79 -15.68
C TYR A 279 10.28 16.54 -15.04
N ASP A 280 11.14 15.73 -14.40
CA ASP A 280 10.79 14.43 -13.81
C ASP A 280 9.99 13.52 -14.78
N GLY A 281 10.50 13.39 -16.00
CA GLY A 281 9.88 12.62 -17.09
C GLY A 281 8.55 13.17 -17.63
N THR A 282 8.04 14.28 -17.09
CA THR A 282 6.75 14.88 -17.49
C THR A 282 6.96 16.12 -18.36
N GLU A 283 6.25 16.21 -19.48
CA GLU A 283 6.29 17.37 -20.39
C GLU A 283 5.29 18.45 -19.96
N TYR A 284 5.79 19.67 -19.79
CA TYR A 284 5.05 20.87 -19.43
C TYR A 284 5.14 21.91 -20.55
N CYS A 285 3.99 22.41 -20.98
CA CYS A 285 3.88 23.52 -21.92
C CYS A 285 3.40 24.79 -21.21
N ILE A 286 3.68 25.95 -21.82
CA ILE A 286 3.05 27.20 -21.39
C ILE A 286 1.51 27.04 -21.48
N HIS A 287 0.81 27.54 -20.47
CA HIS A 287 -0.63 27.40 -20.23
C HIS A 287 -1.11 26.05 -19.68
N ASP A 288 -0.23 25.06 -19.52
CA ASP A 288 -0.56 23.86 -18.75
C ASP A 288 -0.77 24.20 -17.26
N PHE A 289 -1.51 23.33 -16.59
CA PHE A 289 -1.73 23.41 -15.15
C PHE A 289 -0.81 22.43 -14.42
N ALA A 290 -0.26 22.87 -13.29
CA ALA A 290 0.69 22.10 -12.50
C ALA A 290 0.38 22.23 -11.01
N TYR A 291 0.71 21.18 -10.27
CA TYR A 291 0.75 21.18 -8.81
C TYR A 291 2.08 21.76 -8.34
N LEU A 292 2.02 22.67 -7.39
CA LEU A 292 3.19 23.19 -6.72
C LEU A 292 3.11 22.95 -5.21
N GLY A 293 4.28 22.75 -4.60
CA GLY A 293 4.43 22.60 -3.15
C GLY A 293 3.90 23.83 -2.39
N PRO A 294 3.11 23.64 -1.32
CA PRO A 294 2.45 24.73 -0.60
C PRO A 294 3.43 25.65 0.16
N HIS A 295 4.61 25.13 0.53
CA HIS A 295 5.65 25.85 1.27
C HIS A 295 6.25 27.04 0.50
N HIS A 296 6.07 27.11 -0.82
CA HIS A 296 6.54 28.23 -1.64
C HIS A 296 5.58 29.44 -1.68
N PHE A 297 4.41 29.35 -1.05
CA PHE A 297 3.34 30.35 -1.14
C PHE A 297 2.89 30.92 0.22
N GLY A 298 3.57 30.57 1.32
CA GLY A 298 3.22 31.04 2.66
C GLY A 298 3.71 32.46 2.97
N GLU A 299 2.79 33.33 3.41
CA GLU A 299 3.08 34.37 4.41
C GLU A 299 2.93 33.71 5.79
N ASP A 300 3.89 33.93 6.68
CA ASP A 300 3.92 33.39 8.05
C ASP A 300 2.78 33.99 8.88
N GLU A 301 1.57 33.43 8.79
CA GLU A 301 0.56 33.64 9.82
C GLU A 301 0.77 32.63 10.94
N ASP A 302 1.14 33.19 12.09
CA ASP A 302 1.39 32.60 13.40
C ASP A 302 0.94 31.14 13.54
N SER A 303 1.94 30.27 13.72
CA SER A 303 1.77 28.96 14.34
C SER A 303 1.34 29.14 15.81
N SER A 304 0.12 29.64 16.04
CA SER A 304 -0.54 29.41 17.31
C SER A 304 -0.75 27.91 17.39
N THR A 305 0.08 27.24 18.19
CA THR A 305 -0.05 25.84 18.58
C THR A 305 -1.34 25.69 19.38
N PHE A 306 -2.47 25.65 18.67
CA PHE A 306 -3.71 25.15 19.23
C PHE A 306 -3.49 23.69 19.58
N LYS A 307 -3.58 23.40 20.88
CA LYS A 307 -3.71 22.03 21.38
C LYS A 307 -5.02 21.45 20.83
N GLY A 308 -4.96 20.67 19.76
CA GLY A 308 -6.06 19.79 19.36
C GLY A 308 -6.41 19.85 17.88
N GLY A 309 -5.92 18.87 17.13
CA GLY A 309 -6.38 18.52 15.79
C GLY A 309 -5.31 17.76 15.01
N ARG A 310 -5.55 16.48 14.69
CA ARG A 310 -4.74 15.73 13.72
C ARG A 310 -5.00 16.32 12.32
N ASN A 311 -3.96 16.44 11.49
CA ASN A 311 -3.95 17.10 10.15
C ASN A 311 -3.91 18.64 10.12
N VAL A 312 -3.89 19.32 11.27
CA VAL A 312 -3.80 20.79 11.31
C VAL A 312 -2.44 21.25 10.75
N GLY A 313 -2.48 22.19 9.80
CA GLY A 313 -1.28 22.72 9.13
C GLY A 313 -0.91 22.03 7.82
N LEU A 314 -1.47 20.86 7.51
CA LEU A 314 -1.27 20.22 6.21
C LEU A 314 -2.07 20.95 5.13
N LYS A 315 -1.41 21.30 4.02
CA LYS A 315 -2.02 22.01 2.89
C LYS A 315 -1.94 21.16 1.62
N PRO A 316 -3.01 21.08 0.82
CA PRO A 316 -2.94 20.45 -0.49
C PRO A 316 -2.04 21.25 -1.43
N TYR A 317 -1.68 20.65 -2.57
CA TYR A 317 -0.90 21.32 -3.60
C TYR A 317 -1.60 22.60 -4.08
N VAL A 318 -0.79 23.63 -4.31
CA VAL A 318 -1.26 24.87 -4.93
C VAL A 318 -1.39 24.62 -6.42
N ILE A 319 -2.57 24.89 -6.97
CA ILE A 319 -2.82 24.73 -8.41
C ILE A 319 -2.40 26.00 -9.10
N CYS A 320 -1.53 25.86 -10.09
CA CYS A 320 -1.07 26.99 -10.86
C CYS A 320 -1.17 26.74 -12.37
N GLN A 321 -1.35 27.83 -13.11
CA GLN A 321 -1.19 27.84 -14.57
C GLN A 321 0.19 28.41 -14.93
N LEU A 322 0.93 27.70 -15.77
CA LEU A 322 2.23 28.13 -16.28
C LEU A 322 2.06 29.29 -17.27
N LEU A 323 2.77 30.41 -17.06
CA LEU A 323 2.70 31.58 -17.92
C LEU A 323 3.98 31.80 -18.71
N GLU A 324 5.13 31.83 -18.03
CA GLU A 324 6.43 32.14 -18.64
C GLU A 324 7.53 31.32 -17.95
N ILE A 325 8.57 30.93 -18.70
CA ILE A 325 9.77 30.29 -18.16
C ILE A 325 10.86 31.37 -18.04
N GLY A 326 11.32 31.63 -16.83
CA GLY A 326 12.35 32.62 -16.53
C GLY A 326 13.74 32.02 -16.71
N GLY A 327 14.50 32.57 -17.66
CA GLY A 327 15.89 32.22 -17.91
C GLY A 327 16.35 32.64 -19.30
N GLY A 328 16.99 33.81 -19.44
CA GLY A 328 17.71 34.15 -20.66
C GLY A 328 18.96 33.27 -20.79
N LYS A 329 19.06 32.48 -21.88
CA LYS A 329 20.20 31.61 -22.22
C LYS A 329 20.75 30.80 -21.05
N ALA A 330 19.90 30.04 -20.35
CA ALA A 330 20.39 29.02 -19.41
C ALA A 330 20.98 27.82 -20.19
N PRO A 331 22.14 27.27 -19.80
CA PRO A 331 22.68 26.08 -20.42
C PRO A 331 21.75 24.87 -20.21
N ASN A 332 21.74 23.91 -21.14
CA ASN A 332 20.97 22.65 -21.11
C ASN A 332 21.22 21.74 -19.87
N LYS A 333 22.00 22.19 -18.88
CA LYS A 333 22.33 21.53 -17.61
C LYS A 333 22.29 22.53 -16.44
N ALA A 334 21.26 23.36 -16.38
CA ALA A 334 21.06 24.26 -15.24
C ALA A 334 20.34 23.54 -14.10
N ASP A 335 20.73 23.83 -12.85
CA ASP A 335 20.09 23.30 -11.64
C ASP A 335 18.60 23.71 -11.61
N PRO A 336 17.65 22.77 -11.43
CA PRO A 336 16.22 23.06 -11.31
C PRO A 336 15.88 24.15 -10.28
N GLN A 337 16.68 24.32 -9.21
CA GLN A 337 16.46 25.40 -8.24
C GLN A 337 16.79 26.80 -8.80
N SER A 338 17.68 26.87 -9.78
CA SER A 338 18.13 28.14 -10.39
C SER A 338 17.15 28.69 -11.44
N ILE A 339 16.33 27.81 -12.04
CA ILE A 339 15.35 28.16 -13.06
C ILE A 339 14.06 28.60 -12.35
N LYS A 340 13.57 29.79 -12.68
CA LYS A 340 12.32 30.31 -12.12
C LYS A 340 11.22 30.28 -13.18
N VAL A 341 10.03 29.83 -12.83
CA VAL A 341 8.84 29.87 -13.68
C VAL A 341 7.85 30.89 -13.14
N LYS A 342 7.23 31.65 -14.03
CA LYS A 342 6.13 32.56 -13.71
C LYS A 342 4.84 31.78 -13.77
N VAL A 343 4.13 31.76 -12.66
CA VAL A 343 2.90 30.99 -12.51
C VAL A 343 1.75 31.87 -12.05
N ARG A 344 0.53 31.54 -12.48
CA ARG A 344 -0.71 32.14 -11.95
C ARG A 344 -1.31 31.18 -10.94
N ARG A 345 -1.57 31.66 -9.72
CA ARG A 345 -2.19 30.87 -8.66
C ARG A 345 -3.70 30.78 -8.87
N PHE A 346 -4.23 29.58 -8.74
CA PHE A 346 -5.66 29.31 -8.54
C PHE A 346 -5.89 29.09 -7.05
N PHE A 347 -6.90 29.77 -6.50
CA PHE A 347 -7.26 29.66 -5.09
C PHE A 347 -8.27 28.53 -4.91
N ARG A 348 -8.24 27.88 -3.75
CA ARG A 348 -9.19 26.83 -3.40
C ARG A 348 -10.25 27.36 -2.43
N PRO A 349 -11.40 26.70 -2.29
CA PRO A 349 -12.40 27.05 -1.27
C PRO A 349 -11.82 27.20 0.15
N GLU A 350 -10.87 26.34 0.52
CA GLU A 350 -10.16 26.37 1.81
C GLU A 350 -9.20 27.56 1.97
N ASP A 351 -8.74 28.18 0.88
CA ASP A 351 -8.00 29.45 0.96
C ASP A 351 -8.92 30.64 1.30
N VAL A 352 -10.24 30.48 1.17
CA VAL A 352 -11.23 31.52 1.48
C VAL A 352 -11.76 31.37 2.91
N SER A 353 -12.29 30.19 3.25
CA SER A 353 -12.70 29.85 4.62
C SER A 353 -13.05 28.36 4.77
N ALA A 354 -12.96 27.84 5.98
CA ALA A 354 -13.38 26.47 6.31
C ALA A 354 -14.88 26.22 5.98
N GLU A 355 -15.75 27.20 6.23
CA GLU A 355 -17.18 27.09 5.90
C GLU A 355 -17.43 27.02 4.39
N LYS A 356 -16.64 27.74 3.58
CA LYS A 356 -16.72 27.64 2.12
C LYS A 356 -16.20 26.28 1.66
N ALA A 357 -15.10 25.79 2.21
CA ALA A 357 -14.56 24.46 1.91
C ALA A 357 -15.52 23.31 2.25
N TYR A 358 -16.27 23.44 3.35
CA TYR A 358 -17.27 22.46 3.77
C TYR A 358 -18.41 22.30 2.75
N ARG A 359 -18.85 23.38 2.10
CA ARG A 359 -20.01 23.35 1.17
C ARG A 359 -19.64 23.13 -0.30
N SER A 360 -18.38 23.37 -0.64
CA SER A 360 -17.89 23.35 -2.03
C SER A 360 -17.50 21.94 -2.48
N ASP A 361 -17.35 21.75 -3.78
CA ASP A 361 -16.80 20.51 -4.32
C ASP A 361 -15.29 20.46 -4.08
N ILE A 362 -14.72 19.28 -3.85
CA ILE A 362 -13.28 19.12 -3.60
C ILE A 362 -12.42 19.40 -4.85
N GLN A 363 -13.02 19.35 -6.05
CA GLN A 363 -12.38 19.70 -7.32
C GLN A 363 -12.55 21.17 -7.71
N GLU A 364 -13.26 21.97 -6.92
CA GLU A 364 -13.53 23.37 -7.24
C GLU A 364 -12.30 24.25 -6.99
N VAL A 365 -11.97 25.11 -7.95
CA VAL A 365 -10.91 26.12 -7.83
C VAL A 365 -11.38 27.46 -8.38
N TYR A 366 -10.73 28.53 -7.94
CA TYR A 366 -11.04 29.91 -8.32
C TYR A 366 -9.89 30.53 -9.09
N TYR A 367 -10.23 31.12 -10.23
CA TYR A 367 -9.30 31.90 -11.01
C TYR A 367 -8.90 33.17 -10.26
N SER A 368 -7.62 33.55 -10.33
CA SER A 368 -7.12 34.82 -9.79
C SER A 368 -6.13 35.47 -10.76
N GLU A 369 -5.94 36.79 -10.63
CA GLU A 369 -4.90 37.53 -11.34
C GLU A 369 -3.54 37.47 -10.62
N HIS A 370 -3.46 36.82 -9.46
CA HIS A 370 -2.24 36.70 -8.68
C HIS A 370 -1.19 35.83 -9.41
N THR A 371 -0.03 36.42 -9.70
CA THR A 371 1.10 35.73 -10.34
C THR A 371 2.36 35.79 -9.48
N VAL A 372 3.08 34.68 -9.39
CA VAL A 372 4.28 34.52 -8.57
C VAL A 372 5.41 33.91 -9.40
N MET A 373 6.66 34.26 -9.09
CA MET A 373 7.84 33.59 -9.63
C MET A 373 8.31 32.54 -8.64
N VAL A 374 8.36 31.28 -9.07
CA VAL A 374 8.71 30.13 -8.22
C VAL A 374 9.83 29.31 -8.87
N PRO A 375 10.68 28.63 -8.08
CA PRO A 375 11.70 27.75 -8.65
C PRO A 375 11.03 26.56 -9.37
N LEU A 376 11.68 26.00 -10.37
CA LEU A 376 11.17 24.84 -11.10
C LEU A 376 10.99 23.62 -10.19
N ALA A 377 11.90 23.46 -9.21
CA ALA A 377 11.84 22.42 -8.19
C ALA A 377 10.56 22.46 -7.34
N ALA A 378 9.79 23.56 -7.37
CA ALA A 378 8.50 23.65 -6.70
C ALA A 378 7.39 22.81 -7.36
N ILE A 379 7.58 22.36 -8.61
CA ILE A 379 6.59 21.61 -9.37
C ILE A 379 6.57 20.15 -8.91
N GLU A 380 5.41 19.70 -8.44
CA GLU A 380 5.16 18.37 -7.88
C GLU A 380 4.45 17.42 -8.87
N GLY A 381 3.91 17.97 -9.96
CA GLY A 381 3.20 17.18 -10.96
C GLY A 381 2.30 18.02 -11.87
N LYS A 382 1.67 17.36 -12.84
CA LYS A 382 0.75 17.97 -13.80
C LYS A 382 -0.71 17.79 -13.37
N CYS A 383 -1.55 18.76 -13.66
CA CYS A 383 -3.00 18.66 -13.49
C CYS A 383 -3.74 19.32 -14.64
N GLU A 384 -5.07 19.25 -14.62
CA GLU A 384 -5.94 19.91 -15.58
C GLU A 384 -7.01 20.72 -14.86
N VAL A 385 -7.32 21.92 -15.39
CA VAL A 385 -8.46 22.72 -14.94
C VAL A 385 -9.39 22.93 -16.13
N ARG A 386 -10.67 22.58 -15.98
CA ARG A 386 -11.69 22.67 -17.02
C ARG A 386 -12.88 23.52 -16.56
N ARG A 387 -13.84 23.77 -17.46
CA ARG A 387 -15.18 24.23 -17.04
C ARG A 387 -15.98 23.03 -16.55
N LYS A 388 -16.90 23.24 -15.62
CA LYS A 388 -17.71 22.16 -15.03
C LYS A 388 -18.51 21.36 -16.06
N GLN A 389 -19.00 22.02 -17.10
CA GLN A 389 -19.76 21.40 -18.20
C GLN A 389 -18.90 20.46 -19.06
N ASP A 390 -17.59 20.65 -19.07
CA ASP A 390 -16.62 19.87 -19.85
C ASP A 390 -15.98 18.75 -19.01
N LEU A 391 -16.42 18.58 -17.75
CA LEU A 391 -15.97 17.48 -16.91
C LEU A 391 -16.61 16.17 -17.38
N PRO A 392 -15.81 15.09 -17.53
CA PRO A 392 -16.39 13.77 -17.70
C PRO A 392 -17.26 13.42 -16.49
N PHE A 393 -18.50 13.00 -16.72
CA PHE A 393 -19.36 12.49 -15.65
C PHE A 393 -18.76 11.18 -15.14
N ILE A 394 -18.22 11.20 -13.93
CA ILE A 394 -17.61 10.04 -13.29
C ILE A 394 -18.35 9.79 -11.98
N ASP A 395 -19.13 8.71 -11.98
CA ASP A 395 -19.82 8.21 -10.80
C ASP A 395 -18.91 7.25 -10.02
N ALA A 396 -17.78 7.78 -9.52
CA ALA A 396 -16.83 7.03 -8.68
C ALA A 396 -16.96 7.47 -7.21
N PRO A 397 -16.70 6.55 -6.24
CA PRO A 397 -16.75 6.85 -4.81
C PRO A 397 -15.63 7.81 -4.38
N THR A 398 -14.51 7.81 -5.09
CA THR A 398 -13.33 8.63 -4.81
C THR A 398 -12.75 9.15 -6.11
N ILE A 399 -12.17 10.35 -6.06
CA ILE A 399 -11.60 11.02 -7.23
C ILE A 399 -10.11 10.73 -7.30
N PHE A 400 -9.70 10.12 -8.39
CA PHE A 400 -8.31 9.78 -8.71
C PHE A 400 -7.92 10.36 -10.08
N GLN A 401 -8.66 11.38 -10.55
CA GLN A 401 -8.30 12.20 -11.69
C GLN A 401 -7.65 13.49 -11.18
N HIS A 402 -6.53 13.88 -11.77
CA HIS A 402 -5.89 15.17 -11.52
C HIS A 402 -6.58 16.32 -12.27
N THR A 403 -7.92 16.32 -12.24
CA THR A 403 -8.78 17.27 -12.95
C THR A 403 -9.59 18.09 -11.95
N PHE A 404 -9.58 19.41 -12.14
CA PHE A 404 -10.32 20.39 -11.36
C PHE A 404 -11.25 21.19 -12.27
N PHE A 405 -12.15 21.95 -11.67
CA PHE A 405 -12.99 22.87 -12.42
C PHE A 405 -13.03 24.26 -11.81
N CYS A 406 -13.22 25.26 -12.67
CA CYS A 406 -13.27 26.66 -12.28
C CYS A 406 -14.47 27.35 -12.94
N GLU A 407 -15.38 27.86 -12.12
CA GLU A 407 -16.54 28.67 -12.53
C GLU A 407 -16.50 30.10 -11.96
N TYR A 408 -15.63 30.35 -10.98
CA TYR A 408 -15.59 31.60 -10.23
C TYR A 408 -14.21 32.27 -10.27
N PHE A 409 -14.23 33.58 -10.01
CA PHE A 409 -13.09 34.45 -9.85
C PHE A 409 -12.91 34.82 -8.38
N TYR A 410 -11.70 34.74 -7.85
CA TYR A 410 -11.37 35.18 -6.49
C TYR A 410 -10.47 36.42 -6.50
N ASP A 411 -10.99 37.49 -5.89
CA ASP A 411 -10.28 38.74 -5.66
C ASP A 411 -9.56 38.69 -4.31
N HIS A 412 -8.29 38.28 -4.33
CA HIS A 412 -7.47 38.12 -3.13
C HIS A 412 -7.34 39.42 -2.30
N LYS A 413 -7.43 40.60 -2.92
CA LYS A 413 -7.32 41.88 -2.20
C LYS A 413 -8.57 42.22 -1.39
N ASN A 414 -9.73 41.80 -1.88
CA ASN A 414 -11.04 42.13 -1.30
C ASN A 414 -11.71 40.93 -0.61
N GLY A 415 -11.10 39.74 -0.68
CA GLY A 415 -11.67 38.49 -0.16
C GLY A 415 -12.97 38.04 -0.86
N ALA A 416 -13.26 38.57 -2.05
CA ALA A 416 -14.57 38.40 -2.70
C ALA A 416 -14.53 37.38 -3.83
N VAL A 417 -15.49 36.43 -3.82
CA VAL A 417 -15.73 35.47 -4.91
C VAL A 417 -16.79 36.03 -5.86
N LYS A 418 -16.46 36.16 -7.14
CA LYS A 418 -17.30 36.71 -8.22
C LYS A 418 -17.47 35.69 -9.34
N GLN A 419 -18.46 35.88 -10.22
CA GLN A 419 -18.60 35.07 -11.44
C GLN A 419 -17.38 35.25 -12.36
N LEU A 420 -16.95 34.17 -13.01
CA LEU A 420 -15.78 34.21 -13.90
C LEU A 420 -16.06 35.14 -15.10
N PRO A 421 -15.17 36.12 -15.39
CA PRO A 421 -15.35 37.01 -16.52
C PRO A 421 -15.37 36.27 -17.86
N ALA A 422 -16.27 36.65 -18.77
CA ALA A 422 -16.47 35.97 -20.06
C ALA A 422 -15.23 35.94 -20.98
N HIS A 423 -14.26 36.83 -20.76
CA HIS A 423 -13.02 36.89 -21.53
C HIS A 423 -11.97 35.85 -21.09
N VAL A 424 -12.14 35.21 -19.92
CA VAL A 424 -11.23 34.18 -19.43
C VAL A 424 -11.54 32.85 -20.11
N LYS A 425 -10.68 32.45 -21.05
CA LYS A 425 -10.74 31.15 -21.72
C LYS A 425 -9.89 30.14 -20.98
N ILE A 426 -10.54 29.29 -20.18
CA ILE A 426 -9.94 28.05 -19.67
C ILE A 426 -9.95 27.07 -20.85
N SER A 427 -8.84 27.01 -21.58
CA SER A 427 -8.71 26.14 -22.75
C SER A 427 -8.04 24.84 -22.31
N PRO A 428 -8.52 23.66 -22.74
CA PRO A 428 -7.80 22.41 -22.52
C PRO A 428 -6.46 22.46 -23.25
N SER A 429 -5.43 21.82 -22.67
CA SER A 429 -4.18 21.58 -23.38
C SER A 429 -4.47 20.74 -24.63
N LYS A 430 -3.81 21.05 -25.74
CA LYS A 430 -3.94 20.27 -26.99
C LYS A 430 -3.22 18.92 -26.83
N GLY A 431 -3.79 18.00 -26.07
CA GLY A 431 -3.44 16.57 -26.10
C GLY A 431 -4.13 15.88 -27.29
N LYS A 432 -3.46 14.91 -27.91
CA LYS A 432 -3.98 14.15 -29.06
C LYS A 432 -5.42 13.68 -28.79
N PRO A 433 -6.39 13.90 -29.70
CA PRO A 433 -7.69 13.29 -29.56
C PRO A 433 -7.51 11.78 -29.70
N VAL A 434 -7.81 11.03 -28.63
CA VAL A 434 -8.18 9.63 -28.78
C VAL A 434 -9.45 9.63 -29.62
N ASP A 435 -9.47 8.79 -30.65
CA ASP A 435 -10.37 8.85 -31.79
C ASP A 435 -11.83 8.47 -31.44
N ASP A 436 -12.52 9.35 -30.70
CA ASP A 436 -13.96 9.25 -30.41
C ASP A 436 -14.84 9.46 -31.66
N ALA A 437 -14.23 9.89 -32.78
CA ALA A 437 -14.94 10.14 -34.03
C ALA A 437 -15.32 8.84 -34.76
N GLU A 438 -14.61 7.73 -34.53
CA GLU A 438 -15.00 6.42 -35.09
C GLU A 438 -16.22 5.79 -34.37
N ILE A 439 -16.39 6.04 -33.07
CA ILE A 439 -17.55 5.53 -32.32
C ILE A 439 -18.85 6.24 -32.74
N ARG A 440 -18.76 7.54 -33.08
CA ARG A 440 -19.93 8.35 -33.46
C ARG A 440 -20.45 8.07 -34.87
N LYS A 441 -19.68 7.42 -35.74
CA LYS A 441 -20.14 7.07 -37.11
C LYS A 441 -20.97 5.78 -37.19
N LYS A 442 -21.05 4.97 -36.11
CA LYS A 442 -21.84 3.73 -36.10
C LYS A 442 -23.28 3.84 -35.58
N LYS A 443 -23.76 5.02 -35.16
CA LYS A 443 -25.18 5.21 -34.77
C LYS A 443 -25.94 6.01 -35.82
N GLY A 444 -26.42 5.29 -36.85
CA GLY A 444 -27.46 5.78 -37.73
C GLY A 444 -28.80 5.88 -37.01
N LYS A 445 -29.46 7.04 -37.18
CA LYS A 445 -30.86 7.41 -36.90
C LYS A 445 -31.81 6.30 -36.41
N CYS A 446 -32.31 6.44 -35.18
CA CYS A 446 -33.64 5.95 -34.79
C CYS A 446 -34.51 7.13 -34.33
N LYS A 447 -35.79 7.08 -34.71
CA LYS A 447 -36.82 8.11 -34.50
C LYS A 447 -37.28 8.14 -33.04
N GLU A 448 -37.76 9.31 -32.61
CA GLU A 448 -38.31 9.58 -31.28
C GLU A 448 -39.51 8.67 -30.97
N GLY A 449 -39.50 8.06 -29.78
CA GLY A 449 -40.66 7.44 -29.15
C GLY A 449 -40.53 5.94 -28.86
N GLU A 450 -39.63 5.53 -27.96
CA GLU A 450 -39.73 4.29 -27.18
C GLU A 450 -38.76 4.35 -25.98
N ASN A 451 -39.23 3.96 -24.79
CA ASN A 451 -38.44 3.94 -23.56
C ASN A 451 -37.35 2.86 -23.64
N CYS A 452 -36.08 3.25 -23.56
CA CYS A 452 -34.94 2.33 -23.45
C CYS A 452 -34.20 2.55 -22.12
N PHE A 453 -34.73 1.98 -21.04
CA PHE A 453 -33.91 1.55 -19.91
C PHE A 453 -33.70 0.05 -20.10
N ASP A 454 -32.58 -0.36 -20.69
CA ASP A 454 -31.84 -1.59 -20.31
C ASP A 454 -30.57 -1.89 -21.14
N ASP A 455 -30.41 -1.40 -22.37
CA ASP A 455 -29.33 -1.91 -23.25
C ASP A 455 -27.98 -1.15 -23.21
N LYS A 456 -27.45 -0.82 -22.04
CA LYS A 456 -26.06 -0.29 -21.90
C LYS A 456 -25.17 -0.96 -20.86
N MET A 457 -25.66 -1.95 -20.11
CA MET A 457 -24.86 -2.69 -19.14
C MET A 457 -24.07 -3.87 -19.72
N ASP A 458 -24.42 -4.37 -20.91
CA ASP A 458 -23.93 -5.68 -21.37
C ASP A 458 -22.65 -5.67 -22.23
N ALA A 459 -22.09 -4.50 -22.57
CA ALA A 459 -20.86 -4.43 -23.38
C ALA A 459 -19.55 -4.33 -22.56
N SER A 460 -19.61 -4.27 -21.22
CA SER A 460 -18.45 -4.17 -20.33
C SER A 460 -18.19 -5.41 -19.46
N SER A 461 -18.92 -6.49 -19.67
CA SER A 461 -18.90 -7.69 -18.81
C SER A 461 -17.74 -8.65 -19.09
N THR A 462 -16.95 -8.44 -20.15
CA THR A 462 -16.00 -9.46 -20.64
C THR A 462 -14.64 -9.53 -19.94
N ASN A 463 -14.26 -8.57 -19.07
CA ASN A 463 -12.90 -8.50 -18.48
C ASN A 463 -12.83 -8.48 -16.94
N ARG A 464 -13.87 -8.91 -16.21
CA ARG A 464 -13.83 -8.95 -14.74
C ARG A 464 -13.22 -10.24 -14.22
N LEU A 465 -12.30 -10.14 -13.26
CA LEU A 465 -11.67 -11.29 -12.60
C LEU A 465 -12.68 -12.03 -11.71
N ALA A 466 -12.83 -13.34 -11.92
CA ALA A 466 -13.62 -14.19 -11.04
C ALA A 466 -12.93 -14.27 -9.67
N THR A 467 -13.54 -13.67 -8.66
CA THR A 467 -12.89 -13.41 -7.38
C THR A 467 -13.43 -14.30 -6.26
N LEU A 468 -12.52 -14.83 -5.45
CA LEU A 468 -12.79 -15.52 -4.19
C LEU A 468 -12.28 -14.64 -3.03
N ASP A 469 -13.20 -14.16 -2.19
CA ASP A 469 -12.89 -13.38 -0.99
C ASP A 469 -12.91 -14.30 0.25
N ILE A 470 -11.78 -14.42 0.93
CA ILE A 470 -11.64 -15.27 2.12
C ILE A 470 -11.48 -14.37 3.33
N PHE A 471 -12.22 -14.65 4.40
CA PHE A 471 -12.36 -13.74 5.55
C PHE A 471 -13.04 -12.43 5.12
N ALA A 472 -14.10 -12.56 4.32
CA ALA A 472 -14.76 -11.45 3.64
C ALA A 472 -15.33 -10.39 4.58
N GLY A 473 -15.60 -10.73 5.84
CA GLY A 473 -16.26 -9.86 6.79
C GLY A 473 -17.60 -9.39 6.26
N CYS A 474 -17.91 -8.10 6.42
CA CYS A 474 -19.10 -7.51 5.81
C CYS A 474 -18.92 -7.12 4.34
N GLY A 475 -17.73 -7.30 3.73
CA GLY A 475 -17.49 -7.03 2.30
C GLY A 475 -16.79 -5.72 1.95
N GLY A 476 -16.20 -4.97 2.90
CA GLY A 476 -15.58 -3.67 2.60
C GLY A 476 -14.46 -3.71 1.54
N LEU A 477 -13.64 -4.78 1.53
CA LEU A 477 -12.59 -5.00 0.52
C LEU A 477 -13.21 -5.34 -0.85
N SER A 478 -14.13 -6.30 -0.89
CA SER A 478 -14.89 -6.68 -2.09
C SER A 478 -15.64 -5.50 -2.71
N GLU A 479 -16.31 -4.68 -1.90
CA GLU A 479 -17.07 -3.50 -2.35
C GLU A 479 -16.21 -2.51 -3.11
N GLY A 480 -15.03 -2.16 -2.58
CA GLY A 480 -14.11 -1.24 -3.26
C GLY A 480 -13.54 -1.84 -4.54
N LEU A 481 -13.13 -3.11 -4.52
CA LEU A 481 -12.59 -3.81 -5.68
C LEU A 481 -13.64 -3.93 -6.80
N GLN A 482 -14.89 -4.30 -6.47
CA GLN A 482 -15.99 -4.40 -7.44
C GLN A 482 -16.32 -3.04 -8.06
N LYS A 483 -16.33 -1.96 -7.26
CA LYS A 483 -16.56 -0.59 -7.75
C LYS A 483 -15.50 -0.12 -8.74
N SER A 484 -14.26 -0.62 -8.67
CA SER A 484 -13.23 -0.31 -9.66
C SER A 484 -13.51 -0.96 -11.03
N GLY A 485 -14.43 -1.92 -11.07
CA GLY A 485 -14.82 -2.68 -12.27
C GLY A 485 -13.83 -3.77 -12.66
N VAL A 486 -12.83 -4.06 -11.81
CA VAL A 486 -11.79 -5.08 -12.08
C VAL A 486 -12.20 -6.48 -11.64
N SER A 487 -12.97 -6.59 -10.57
CA SER A 487 -13.32 -7.85 -9.93
C SER A 487 -14.83 -8.08 -9.94
N LEU A 488 -15.20 -9.36 -9.91
CA LEU A 488 -16.54 -9.84 -9.60
C LEU A 488 -16.41 -10.93 -8.54
N THR A 489 -16.82 -10.65 -7.31
CA THR A 489 -16.76 -11.65 -6.22
C THR A 489 -17.84 -12.69 -6.46
N LYS A 490 -17.41 -13.88 -6.89
CA LYS A 490 -18.30 -15.03 -7.12
C LYS A 490 -18.46 -15.89 -5.89
N TRP A 491 -17.44 -15.92 -5.03
CA TRP A 491 -17.43 -16.72 -3.82
C TRP A 491 -16.86 -15.90 -2.67
N ALA A 492 -17.49 -16.01 -1.51
CA ALA A 492 -17.00 -15.43 -0.27
C ALA A 492 -17.02 -16.48 0.85
N ILE A 493 -16.03 -16.45 1.74
CA ILE A 493 -15.96 -17.32 2.91
C ILE A 493 -15.85 -16.45 4.16
N GLU A 494 -16.80 -16.60 5.08
CA GLU A 494 -16.83 -15.90 6.37
C GLU A 494 -17.30 -16.86 7.45
N TYR A 495 -16.71 -16.77 8.63
CA TYR A 495 -17.09 -17.62 9.76
C TYR A 495 -18.21 -17.00 10.61
N GLU A 496 -18.20 -15.67 10.78
CA GLU A 496 -19.19 -14.94 11.59
C GLU A 496 -20.48 -14.72 10.79
N GLU A 497 -21.57 -15.39 11.21
CA GLU A 497 -22.88 -15.34 10.55
C GLU A 497 -23.41 -13.92 10.31
N PRO A 498 -23.43 -13.00 11.29
CA PRO A 498 -23.83 -11.60 11.04
C PRO A 498 -23.01 -10.90 9.96
N ALA A 499 -21.72 -11.20 9.82
CA ALA A 499 -20.87 -10.60 8.80
C ALA A 499 -21.18 -11.19 7.42
N GLY A 500 -21.36 -12.51 7.32
CA GLY A 500 -21.77 -13.18 6.07
C GLY A 500 -23.18 -12.78 5.61
N GLU A 501 -24.11 -12.56 6.54
CA GLU A 501 -25.43 -11.99 6.23
C GLU A 501 -25.29 -10.58 5.64
N ALA A 502 -24.49 -9.72 6.27
CA ALA A 502 -24.21 -8.38 5.76
C ALA A 502 -23.59 -8.43 4.35
N PHE A 503 -22.61 -9.32 4.13
CA PHE A 503 -22.02 -9.53 2.81
C PHE A 503 -23.08 -9.91 1.77
N SER A 504 -23.93 -10.89 2.09
CA SER A 504 -24.98 -11.39 1.18
C SER A 504 -26.02 -10.32 0.82
N LEU A 505 -26.31 -9.40 1.74
CA LEU A 505 -27.24 -8.29 1.51
C LEU A 505 -26.72 -7.25 0.50
N ASN A 506 -25.40 -7.13 0.35
CA ASN A 506 -24.75 -6.15 -0.53
C ASN A 506 -24.16 -6.78 -1.81
N HIS A 507 -23.88 -8.09 -1.79
CA HIS A 507 -23.35 -8.85 -2.93
C HIS A 507 -24.24 -10.08 -3.23
N PRO A 508 -25.50 -9.88 -3.66
CA PRO A 508 -26.45 -10.97 -3.90
C PRO A 508 -26.03 -11.95 -5.00
N GLU A 509 -25.13 -11.54 -5.89
CA GLU A 509 -24.55 -12.35 -6.96
C GLU A 509 -23.49 -13.35 -6.47
N ALA A 510 -22.94 -13.15 -5.28
CA ALA A 510 -21.86 -13.97 -4.72
C ALA A 510 -22.42 -15.16 -3.94
N LEU A 511 -21.77 -16.32 -4.04
CA LEU A 511 -22.01 -17.44 -3.16
C LEU A 511 -21.31 -17.20 -1.81
N MET A 512 -22.08 -16.79 -0.81
CA MET A 512 -21.59 -16.61 0.57
C MET A 512 -21.58 -17.95 1.33
N LEU A 513 -20.39 -18.40 1.72
CA LEU A 513 -20.17 -19.60 2.53
C LEU A 513 -19.92 -19.20 3.99
N VAL A 514 -20.97 -19.25 4.81
CA VAL A 514 -20.90 -18.98 6.26
C VAL A 514 -20.36 -20.21 7.01
N LYS A 515 -19.07 -20.51 6.82
CA LYS A 515 -18.41 -21.72 7.33
C LYS A 515 -16.93 -21.41 7.63
N ASN A 516 -16.29 -22.30 8.39
CA ASN A 516 -14.85 -22.21 8.61
C ASN A 516 -14.08 -22.49 7.31
N CYS A 517 -13.14 -21.61 6.92
CA CYS A 517 -12.35 -21.75 5.69
C CYS A 517 -11.54 -23.04 5.61
N ASN A 518 -11.12 -23.60 6.75
CA ASN A 518 -10.42 -24.88 6.82
C ASN A 518 -11.30 -26.05 6.36
N VAL A 519 -12.58 -26.03 6.74
CA VAL A 519 -13.58 -27.03 6.33
C VAL A 519 -13.84 -26.91 4.82
N ILE A 520 -13.98 -25.68 4.32
CA ILE A 520 -14.20 -25.43 2.89
C ILE A 520 -13.00 -25.88 2.05
N LEU A 521 -11.78 -25.55 2.45
CA LEU A 521 -10.57 -26.01 1.75
C LEU A 521 -10.49 -27.53 1.69
N ARG A 522 -10.75 -28.21 2.83
CA ARG A 522 -10.77 -29.67 2.90
C ARG A 522 -11.84 -30.27 1.98
N ALA A 523 -13.03 -29.68 1.94
CA ALA A 523 -14.11 -30.13 1.07
C ALA A 523 -13.78 -29.97 -0.42
N ILE A 524 -13.21 -28.82 -0.82
CA ILE A 524 -12.75 -28.55 -2.19
C ILE A 524 -11.72 -29.60 -2.62
N MET A 525 -10.65 -29.77 -1.83
CA MET A 525 -9.57 -30.70 -2.16
C MET A 525 -10.07 -32.15 -2.21
N THR A 526 -10.96 -32.54 -1.31
CA THR A 526 -11.56 -33.89 -1.34
C THR A 526 -12.39 -34.11 -2.59
N ALA A 527 -13.26 -33.15 -2.94
CA ALA A 527 -14.11 -33.26 -4.11
C ALA A 527 -13.34 -33.18 -5.45
N CYS A 528 -12.12 -32.64 -5.45
CA CYS A 528 -11.21 -32.66 -6.60
C CYS A 528 -10.29 -33.90 -6.65
N GLY A 529 -10.36 -34.81 -5.66
CA GLY A 529 -9.49 -36.00 -5.60
C GLY A 529 -8.08 -35.74 -5.03
N ASP A 530 -7.87 -34.62 -4.34
CA ASP A 530 -6.58 -34.18 -3.77
C ASP A 530 -6.54 -34.29 -2.23
N ALA A 531 -7.39 -35.12 -1.63
CA ALA A 531 -7.49 -35.28 -0.18
C ALA A 531 -6.16 -35.69 0.50
N GLU A 532 -5.29 -36.39 -0.22
CA GLU A 532 -3.97 -36.81 0.28
C GLU A 532 -3.01 -35.63 0.47
N ASP A 533 -3.14 -34.60 -0.36
CA ASP A 533 -2.30 -33.41 -0.31
C ASP A 533 -2.80 -32.36 0.71
N CYS A 534 -4.00 -32.59 1.27
CA CYS A 534 -4.64 -31.74 2.25
C CYS A 534 -4.32 -32.23 3.68
N ILE A 535 -3.53 -31.45 4.42
CA ILE A 535 -3.26 -31.68 5.85
C ILE A 535 -4.31 -30.90 6.65
N SER A 536 -5.26 -31.61 7.24
CA SER A 536 -6.36 -31.03 8.03
C SER A 536 -6.54 -31.77 9.36
N THR A 537 -7.20 -31.14 10.32
CA THR A 537 -7.63 -31.84 11.54
C THR A 537 -8.73 -32.86 11.24
N SER A 538 -8.92 -33.83 12.14
CA SER A 538 -10.04 -34.77 12.09
C SER A 538 -11.39 -34.03 12.13
N GLU A 539 -11.50 -33.02 12.99
CA GLU A 539 -12.67 -32.15 13.09
C GLU A 539 -13.03 -31.49 11.74
N ALA A 540 -12.04 -30.93 11.03
CA ALA A 540 -12.28 -30.30 9.72
C ALA A 540 -12.69 -31.33 8.66
N ALA A 541 -12.11 -32.54 8.68
CA ALA A 541 -12.47 -33.62 7.77
C ALA A 541 -13.89 -34.13 8.01
N GLU A 542 -14.30 -34.30 9.26
CA GLU A 542 -15.66 -34.73 9.62
C GLU A 542 -16.71 -33.68 9.23
N LEU A 543 -16.43 -32.39 9.45
CA LEU A 543 -17.32 -31.31 9.05
C LEU A 543 -17.40 -31.15 7.54
N ALA A 544 -16.30 -31.37 6.82
CA ALA A 544 -16.29 -31.32 5.36
C ALA A 544 -17.10 -32.47 4.75
N ALA A 545 -17.06 -33.66 5.35
CA ALA A 545 -17.85 -34.82 4.92
C ALA A 545 -19.36 -34.66 5.20
N LYS A 546 -19.75 -33.75 6.10
CA LYS A 546 -21.15 -33.44 6.43
C LYS A 546 -21.76 -32.34 5.55
N LEU A 547 -21.01 -31.75 4.62
CA LEU A 547 -21.55 -30.76 3.70
C LEU A 547 -22.49 -31.41 2.69
N ASP A 548 -23.55 -30.69 2.32
CA ASP A 548 -24.54 -31.20 1.37
C ASP A 548 -23.93 -31.33 -0.05
N GLU A 549 -24.38 -32.30 -0.84
CA GLU A 549 -23.91 -32.46 -2.23
C GLU A 549 -24.11 -31.18 -3.07
N LYS A 550 -25.21 -30.46 -2.83
CA LYS A 550 -25.48 -29.17 -3.47
C LYS A 550 -24.46 -28.10 -3.07
N GLU A 551 -24.06 -28.05 -1.79
CA GLU A 551 -23.00 -27.13 -1.35
C GLU A 551 -21.68 -27.47 -2.05
N ILE A 552 -21.29 -28.75 -2.05
CA ILE A 552 -20.05 -29.25 -2.66
C ILE A 552 -19.98 -28.94 -4.18
N ASN A 553 -21.10 -29.10 -4.89
CA ASN A 553 -21.16 -28.82 -6.32
C ASN A 553 -21.00 -27.33 -6.66
N ASN A 554 -21.33 -26.43 -5.74
CA ASN A 554 -21.20 -24.98 -5.94
C ASN A 554 -19.86 -24.40 -5.43
N LEU A 555 -19.02 -25.23 -4.78
CA LEU A 555 -17.70 -24.80 -4.33
C LEU A 555 -16.78 -24.46 -5.51
N PRO A 556 -15.92 -23.43 -5.37
CA PRO A 556 -14.99 -23.05 -6.43
C PRO A 556 -14.01 -24.17 -6.76
N ARG A 557 -13.69 -24.32 -8.04
CA ARG A 557 -12.70 -25.29 -8.54
C ARG A 557 -11.45 -24.60 -9.07
N PRO A 558 -10.26 -25.23 -8.99
CA PRO A 558 -9.08 -24.72 -9.67
C PRO A 558 -9.36 -24.43 -11.15
N GLY A 559 -8.86 -23.29 -11.64
CA GLY A 559 -9.17 -22.78 -12.98
C GLY A 559 -10.45 -21.95 -13.11
N GLN A 560 -11.28 -21.84 -12.06
CA GLN A 560 -12.45 -20.93 -12.03
C GLN A 560 -12.20 -19.62 -11.27
N VAL A 561 -11.10 -19.55 -10.51
CA VAL A 561 -10.76 -18.42 -9.64
C VAL A 561 -9.54 -17.72 -10.22
N ASP A 562 -9.74 -16.48 -10.68
CA ASP A 562 -8.67 -15.65 -11.27
C ASP A 562 -8.01 -14.76 -10.21
N PHE A 563 -8.75 -14.41 -9.16
CA PHE A 563 -8.29 -13.52 -8.10
C PHE A 563 -8.70 -14.03 -6.73
N ILE A 564 -7.75 -14.10 -5.80
CA ILE A 564 -8.03 -14.34 -4.38
C ILE A 564 -7.65 -13.09 -3.59
N ASN A 565 -8.57 -12.63 -2.73
CA ASN A 565 -8.31 -11.55 -1.79
C ASN A 565 -8.79 -11.94 -0.39
N GLY A 566 -8.25 -11.28 0.63
CA GLY A 566 -8.65 -11.56 2.00
C GLY A 566 -7.75 -10.93 3.06
N GLY A 567 -8.32 -10.77 4.25
CA GLY A 567 -7.64 -10.31 5.45
C GLY A 567 -7.63 -11.40 6.52
N PRO A 568 -6.70 -12.38 6.49
CA PRO A 568 -6.67 -13.43 7.50
C PRO A 568 -6.57 -12.84 8.91
N PRO A 569 -7.38 -13.31 9.88
CA PRO A 569 -7.44 -12.70 11.20
C PRO A 569 -6.10 -12.85 11.91
N CYS A 570 -5.66 -11.77 12.53
CA CYS A 570 -4.32 -11.64 13.07
C CYS A 570 -4.36 -11.10 14.51
N GLN A 571 -5.29 -11.59 15.32
CA GLN A 571 -5.52 -11.10 16.68
C GLN A 571 -4.30 -11.23 17.61
N GLY A 572 -3.32 -12.09 17.29
CA GLY A 572 -2.02 -12.11 17.97
C GLY A 572 -1.03 -11.05 17.48
N PHE A 573 -1.22 -10.46 16.29
CA PHE A 573 -0.32 -9.46 15.69
C PHE A 573 -0.74 -8.02 16.01
N SER A 574 -2.00 -7.80 16.40
CA SER A 574 -2.51 -6.48 16.76
C SER A 574 -2.19 -6.17 18.23
N GLY A 575 -1.32 -5.20 18.51
CA GLY A 575 -1.13 -4.77 19.90
C GLY A 575 -2.39 -4.08 20.43
N MET A 576 -3.25 -3.51 19.58
CA MET A 576 -4.60 -3.05 19.92
C MET A 576 -5.49 -4.12 20.59
N ASN A 577 -5.17 -5.41 20.45
CA ASN A 577 -5.89 -6.49 21.12
C ASN A 577 -5.32 -6.78 22.52
N ARG A 578 -6.13 -6.60 23.57
CA ARG A 578 -5.76 -6.89 24.97
C ARG A 578 -5.50 -8.38 25.27
N PHE A 579 -5.89 -9.28 24.36
CA PHE A 579 -5.74 -10.75 24.52
C PHE A 579 -4.87 -11.38 23.42
N ASN A 580 -3.84 -10.68 22.94
CA ASN A 580 -2.95 -11.12 21.86
C ASN A 580 -2.20 -12.46 22.15
N GLN A 581 -1.99 -12.84 23.42
CA GLN A 581 -1.29 -14.08 23.79
C GLN A 581 -2.21 -15.30 24.00
N SER A 582 -3.52 -15.16 23.86
CA SER A 582 -4.46 -16.25 24.10
C SER A 582 -4.26 -17.42 23.12
N THR A 583 -4.63 -18.65 23.52
CA THR A 583 -4.61 -19.83 22.63
C THR A 583 -5.42 -19.59 21.35
N TRP A 584 -6.52 -18.84 21.46
CA TRP A 584 -7.35 -18.42 20.33
C TRP A 584 -6.60 -17.48 19.38
N SER A 585 -5.84 -16.52 19.92
CA SER A 585 -5.01 -15.60 19.15
C SER A 585 -3.90 -16.34 18.39
N LYS A 586 -3.29 -17.36 18.99
CA LYS A 586 -2.29 -18.23 18.32
C LYS A 586 -2.91 -18.99 17.14
N VAL A 587 -4.11 -19.56 17.31
CA VAL A 587 -4.84 -20.24 16.23
C VAL A 587 -5.22 -19.28 15.10
N GLN A 588 -5.58 -18.03 15.42
CA GLN A 588 -5.85 -17.05 14.38
C GLN A 588 -4.59 -16.67 13.58
N CYS A 589 -3.44 -16.57 14.23
CA CYS A 589 -2.16 -16.35 13.55
C CYS A 589 -1.81 -17.46 12.54
N GLU A 590 -2.35 -18.68 12.71
CA GLU A 590 -2.20 -19.77 11.74
C GLU A 590 -3.11 -19.62 10.51
N MET A 591 -4.13 -18.76 10.52
CA MET A 591 -5.06 -18.62 9.39
C MET A 591 -4.39 -18.08 8.12
N ILE A 592 -3.22 -17.45 8.26
CA ILE A 592 -2.37 -17.12 7.12
C ILE A 592 -1.91 -18.36 6.34
N LEU A 593 -1.69 -19.49 7.03
CA LEU A 593 -1.33 -20.77 6.40
C LEU A 593 -2.47 -21.31 5.55
N ALA A 594 -3.70 -21.23 6.06
CA ALA A 594 -4.89 -21.61 5.31
C ALA A 594 -5.04 -20.71 4.08
N PHE A 595 -4.89 -19.40 4.24
CA PHE A 595 -4.98 -18.43 3.13
C PHE A 595 -3.93 -18.67 2.03
N LEU A 596 -2.67 -18.90 2.42
CA LEU A 596 -1.60 -19.28 1.49
C LEU A 596 -1.85 -20.65 0.84
N SER A 597 -2.53 -21.56 1.53
CA SER A 597 -2.91 -22.86 0.97
C SER A 597 -4.00 -22.75 -0.11
N PHE A 598 -4.93 -21.80 0.02
CA PHE A 598 -5.83 -21.43 -1.08
C PHE A 598 -5.04 -20.88 -2.27
N ALA A 599 -4.05 -20.00 -2.05
CA ALA A 599 -3.21 -19.45 -3.11
C ALA A 599 -2.39 -20.54 -3.84
N ASP A 600 -1.80 -21.50 -3.10
CA ASP A 600 -1.07 -22.63 -3.67
C ASP A 600 -2.00 -23.54 -4.47
N TYR A 601 -3.16 -23.89 -3.90
CA TYR A 601 -4.08 -24.86 -4.51
C TYR A 601 -4.75 -24.32 -5.78
N PHE A 602 -5.25 -23.09 -5.75
CA PHE A 602 -5.98 -22.49 -6.87
C PHE A 602 -5.05 -21.88 -7.93
N ARG A 603 -3.85 -21.41 -7.54
CA ARG A 603 -2.94 -20.62 -8.40
C ARG A 603 -3.65 -19.48 -9.16
N PRO A 604 -4.38 -18.58 -8.46
CA PRO A 604 -5.01 -17.45 -9.10
C PRO A 604 -3.97 -16.56 -9.80
N THR A 605 -4.42 -15.86 -10.84
CA THR A 605 -3.62 -14.89 -11.60
C THR A 605 -3.12 -13.74 -10.70
N PHE A 606 -3.98 -13.29 -9.79
CA PHE A 606 -3.65 -12.28 -8.79
C PHE A 606 -4.00 -12.76 -7.37
N PHE A 607 -3.28 -12.25 -6.39
CA PHE A 607 -3.50 -12.51 -4.98
C PHE A 607 -3.27 -11.24 -4.17
N LEU A 608 -4.21 -10.90 -3.28
CA LEU A 608 -4.12 -9.75 -2.38
C LEU A 608 -4.30 -10.20 -0.94
N LEU A 609 -3.28 -9.97 -0.13
CA LEU A 609 -3.37 -10.12 1.32
C LEU A 609 -3.43 -8.73 1.96
N GLU A 610 -4.48 -8.48 2.74
CA GLU A 610 -4.59 -7.32 3.63
C GLU A 610 -4.30 -7.73 5.07
N ASN A 611 -3.67 -6.83 5.84
CA ASN A 611 -3.48 -7.03 7.26
C ASN A 611 -3.22 -5.74 8.04
N VAL A 612 -3.19 -5.85 9.38
CA VAL A 612 -2.71 -4.80 10.27
C VAL A 612 -1.24 -4.46 9.97
N ARG A 613 -0.86 -3.19 10.17
CA ARG A 613 0.52 -2.70 9.98
C ARG A 613 1.56 -3.60 10.64
N ASN A 614 1.28 -4.06 11.87
CA ASN A 614 2.22 -4.79 12.71
C ASN A 614 2.60 -6.18 12.18
N ILE A 615 1.98 -6.70 11.11
CA ILE A 615 2.43 -7.96 10.50
C ILE A 615 3.91 -7.90 10.07
N VAL A 616 4.41 -6.71 9.71
CA VAL A 616 5.80 -6.52 9.24
C VAL A 616 6.83 -6.63 10.38
N SER A 617 6.44 -6.33 11.62
CA SER A 617 7.31 -6.35 12.80
C SER A 617 7.04 -7.56 13.71
N PHE A 618 5.84 -8.12 13.68
CA PHE A 618 5.42 -9.22 14.55
C PHE A 618 6.36 -10.43 14.47
N ASN A 619 6.66 -11.02 15.63
CA ASN A 619 7.58 -12.15 15.77
C ASN A 619 8.91 -11.87 15.04
N LYS A 620 9.50 -10.69 15.26
CA LYS A 620 10.71 -10.22 14.57
C LYS A 620 10.58 -10.21 13.03
N GLY A 621 9.36 -9.93 12.54
CA GLY A 621 9.00 -9.93 11.12
C GLY A 621 8.93 -11.31 10.45
N GLN A 622 9.05 -12.41 11.20
CA GLN A 622 9.18 -13.75 10.61
C GLN A 622 7.93 -14.20 9.85
N THR A 623 6.73 -13.92 10.38
CA THR A 623 5.46 -14.25 9.70
C THR A 623 5.38 -13.57 8.34
N PHE A 624 5.73 -12.29 8.28
CA PHE A 624 5.78 -11.53 7.03
C PHE A 624 6.79 -12.12 6.05
N ARG A 625 8.02 -12.41 6.50
CA ARG A 625 9.08 -13.01 5.69
C ARG A 625 8.70 -14.39 5.15
N LEU A 626 8.12 -15.26 5.98
CA LEU A 626 7.63 -16.59 5.57
C LEU A 626 6.47 -16.50 4.57
N THR A 627 5.61 -15.49 4.69
CA THR A 627 4.53 -15.23 3.74
C THR A 627 5.11 -14.90 2.36
N LEU A 628 6.09 -13.99 2.30
CA LEU A 628 6.80 -13.66 1.06
C LEU A 628 7.52 -14.89 0.49
N ALA A 629 8.26 -15.63 1.33
CA ALA A 629 8.97 -16.84 0.93
C ALA A 629 8.01 -17.90 0.36
N SER A 630 6.83 -18.08 0.96
CA SER A 630 5.81 -19.02 0.49
C SER A 630 5.29 -18.64 -0.90
N LEU A 631 5.01 -17.36 -1.14
CA LEU A 631 4.55 -16.86 -2.45
C LEU A 631 5.65 -16.98 -3.52
N LEU A 632 6.91 -16.70 -3.18
CA LEU A 632 8.06 -16.88 -4.08
C LEU A 632 8.34 -18.36 -4.38
N GLU A 633 8.13 -19.24 -3.40
CA GLU A 633 8.27 -20.69 -3.59
C GLU A 633 7.16 -21.25 -4.48
N MET A 634 5.96 -20.65 -4.45
CA MET A 634 4.94 -20.93 -5.46
C MET A 634 5.38 -20.45 -6.84
N GLY A 635 6.09 -19.32 -6.93
CA GLY A 635 6.54 -18.70 -8.18
C GLY A 635 5.82 -17.39 -8.49
N TYR A 636 5.12 -16.78 -7.52
CA TYR A 636 4.53 -15.46 -7.72
C TYR A 636 5.61 -14.38 -7.81
N GLN A 637 5.30 -13.32 -8.55
CA GLN A 637 5.86 -12.00 -8.31
C GLN A 637 5.21 -11.42 -7.06
N VAL A 638 5.96 -10.70 -6.23
CA VAL A 638 5.45 -10.24 -4.92
C VAL A 638 5.87 -8.80 -4.66
N ARG A 639 4.95 -7.96 -4.18
CA ARG A 639 5.23 -6.61 -3.69
C ARG A 639 4.49 -6.39 -2.38
N PHE A 640 5.09 -5.64 -1.47
CA PHE A 640 4.51 -5.34 -0.16
C PHE A 640 4.55 -3.84 0.13
N GLY A 641 3.67 -3.36 1.01
CA GLY A 641 3.55 -1.94 1.31
C GLY A 641 2.58 -1.63 2.43
N ILE A 642 2.72 -0.47 3.05
CA ILE A 642 1.78 0.04 4.07
C ILE A 642 1.10 1.28 3.52
N LEU A 643 -0.23 1.32 3.59
CA LEU A 643 -1.06 2.43 3.12
C LEU A 643 -1.91 3.00 4.28
N GLU A 644 -2.20 4.29 4.22
CA GLU A 644 -3.05 5.02 5.18
C GLU A 644 -4.38 5.41 4.52
N ALA A 645 -5.50 4.97 5.09
CA ALA A 645 -6.84 5.20 4.55
C ALA A 645 -7.17 6.67 4.36
N GLY A 646 -6.75 7.52 5.30
CA GLY A 646 -7.02 8.96 5.26
C GLY A 646 -6.52 9.64 3.99
N ALA A 647 -5.45 9.11 3.38
CA ALA A 647 -4.88 9.61 2.12
C ALA A 647 -5.74 9.29 0.88
N TYR A 648 -6.76 8.44 1.01
CA TYR A 648 -7.65 7.98 -0.07
C TYR A 648 -9.10 8.47 0.11
N GLY A 649 -9.31 9.56 0.86
CA GLY A 649 -10.59 10.26 0.89
C GLY A 649 -11.57 9.78 1.95
N VAL A 650 -11.06 9.32 3.10
CA VAL A 650 -11.86 9.09 4.31
C VAL A 650 -11.34 9.93 5.46
N SER A 651 -12.21 10.29 6.40
CA SER A 651 -11.83 11.08 7.58
C SER A 651 -11.29 10.20 8.70
N GLN A 652 -10.38 9.27 8.41
CA GLN A 652 -9.94 8.27 9.39
C GLN A 652 -8.47 7.90 9.20
N SER A 653 -7.73 7.86 10.32
CA SER A 653 -6.43 7.20 10.33
C SER A 653 -6.63 5.70 10.49
N ARG A 654 -6.24 4.94 9.47
CA ARG A 654 -6.26 3.48 9.43
C ARG A 654 -5.15 3.00 8.50
N LYS A 655 -4.03 2.62 9.11
CA LYS A 655 -2.86 2.04 8.43
C LYS A 655 -3.07 0.54 8.19
N ARG A 656 -2.77 0.07 6.99
CA ARG A 656 -2.87 -1.34 6.58
C ARG A 656 -1.67 -1.78 5.77
N ALA A 657 -1.20 -2.99 6.06
CA ALA A 657 -0.17 -3.66 5.28
C ALA A 657 -0.85 -4.47 4.17
N PHE A 658 -0.31 -4.39 2.96
CA PHE A 658 -0.77 -5.11 1.79
C PHE A 658 0.37 -5.90 1.18
N ILE A 659 0.07 -7.10 0.70
CA ILE A 659 0.96 -7.90 -0.12
C ILE A 659 0.22 -8.24 -1.41
N TRP A 660 0.71 -7.70 -2.52
CA TRP A 660 0.33 -8.11 -3.87
C TRP A 660 1.16 -9.30 -4.31
N ALA A 661 0.50 -10.30 -4.87
CA ALA A 661 1.14 -11.33 -5.67
C ALA A 661 0.49 -11.43 -7.05
N ALA A 662 1.30 -11.61 -8.09
CA ALA A 662 0.83 -11.79 -9.47
C ALA A 662 1.58 -12.96 -10.11
N SER A 663 0.90 -13.71 -10.98
CA SER A 663 1.54 -14.77 -11.75
C SER A 663 2.72 -14.23 -12.58
N PRO A 664 3.74 -15.05 -12.91
CA PRO A 664 4.91 -14.61 -13.69
C PRO A 664 4.58 -13.93 -15.01
N GLU A 665 3.47 -14.33 -15.64
CA GLU A 665 3.03 -13.85 -16.95
C GLU A 665 2.29 -12.51 -16.89
N GLU A 666 2.01 -11.98 -15.69
CA GLU A 666 1.22 -10.77 -15.50
C GLU A 666 2.05 -9.59 -15.03
N THR A 667 1.49 -8.39 -15.18
CA THR A 667 2.10 -7.19 -14.60
C THR A 667 1.72 -7.11 -13.13
N LEU A 668 2.72 -7.06 -12.23
CA LEU A 668 2.47 -6.88 -10.80
C LEU A 668 1.91 -5.46 -10.54
N PRO A 669 0.74 -5.32 -9.87
CA PRO A 669 0.12 -4.00 -9.65
C PRO A 669 1.02 -3.00 -8.92
N GLU A 670 0.93 -1.73 -9.32
CA GLU A 670 1.58 -0.61 -8.64
C GLU A 670 0.76 -0.14 -7.43
N TRP A 671 1.36 0.66 -6.53
CA TRP A 671 0.62 1.28 -5.42
C TRP A 671 -0.20 2.48 -5.88
N PRO A 672 -1.41 2.71 -5.33
CA PRO A 672 -2.18 3.90 -5.63
C PRO A 672 -1.51 5.13 -4.99
N GLU A 673 -1.48 6.25 -5.71
CA GLU A 673 -0.92 7.48 -5.16
C GLU A 673 -1.87 8.11 -4.11
N PRO A 674 -1.33 8.67 -3.02
CA PRO A 674 -2.09 9.49 -2.08
C PRO A 674 -2.77 10.68 -2.78
N MET A 675 -4.09 10.81 -2.62
CA MET A 675 -4.87 11.88 -3.24
C MET A 675 -5.24 12.98 -2.24
N HIS A 676 -5.30 12.68 -0.94
CA HIS A 676 -5.64 13.62 0.12
C HIS A 676 -4.48 13.82 1.08
N VAL A 677 -4.28 15.05 1.54
CA VAL A 677 -3.33 15.30 2.62
C VAL A 677 -3.81 14.63 3.90
N PHE A 678 -2.90 13.94 4.58
CA PHE A 678 -3.22 13.24 5.81
C PHE A 678 -1.96 13.00 6.65
N ALA A 679 -2.01 13.44 7.89
CA ALA A 679 -0.95 13.29 8.87
C ALA A 679 -0.79 11.82 9.21
N GLY A 680 0.42 11.31 9.00
CA GLY A 680 0.82 9.98 9.42
C GLY A 680 2.33 9.92 9.54
N PRO A 681 2.86 9.10 10.47
CA PRO A 681 4.28 8.79 10.48
C PRO A 681 4.67 8.17 9.13
N GLU A 682 5.94 8.32 8.75
CA GLU A 682 6.44 7.73 7.52
C GLU A 682 6.16 6.21 7.53
N LEU A 683 5.34 5.75 6.57
CA LEU A 683 4.87 4.36 6.47
C LEU A 683 5.97 3.46 5.87
N LYS A 684 7.12 3.46 6.55
CA LYS A 684 8.34 2.81 6.12
C LYS A 684 8.45 1.39 6.68
N ILE A 685 9.02 0.50 5.88
CA ILE A 685 9.37 -0.87 6.23
C ILE A 685 10.90 -0.96 6.23
N THR A 686 11.47 -1.38 7.35
CA THR A 686 12.91 -1.60 7.48
C THR A 686 13.32 -2.86 6.72
N LEU A 687 14.22 -2.69 5.75
CA LEU A 687 14.84 -3.77 4.99
C LEU A 687 16.21 -4.12 5.61
N ASN A 688 16.76 -5.28 5.22
CA ASN A 688 18.11 -5.65 5.63
C ASN A 688 19.14 -4.61 5.16
N GLY A 689 20.12 -4.29 6.02
CA GLY A 689 21.10 -3.22 5.79
C GLY A 689 20.62 -1.82 6.20
N ASN A 690 19.66 -1.71 7.14
CA ASN A 690 19.10 -0.46 7.67
C ASN A 690 18.51 0.49 6.60
N THR A 691 18.19 -0.04 5.42
CA THR A 691 17.52 0.73 4.37
C THR A 691 16.01 0.72 4.63
N GLN A 692 15.33 1.84 4.38
CA GLN A 692 13.89 1.96 4.59
C GLN A 692 13.16 2.03 3.25
N TYR A 693 12.07 1.28 3.12
CA TYR A 693 11.19 1.30 1.95
C TYR A 693 9.81 1.87 2.31
N ALA A 694 9.33 2.83 1.52
CA ALA A 694 7.96 3.33 1.61
C ALA A 694 7.21 3.00 0.31
N ALA A 695 5.99 2.48 0.45
CA ALA A 695 5.14 2.13 -0.69
C ALA A 695 4.64 3.35 -1.46
N VAL A 696 4.40 4.44 -0.74
CA VAL A 696 3.89 5.71 -1.25
C VAL A 696 4.63 6.87 -0.61
N ARG A 697 4.68 8.01 -1.28
CA ARG A 697 5.27 9.24 -0.73
C ARG A 697 4.49 9.73 0.49
N SER A 698 5.19 10.43 1.39
CA SER A 698 4.53 11.19 2.46
C SER A 698 3.65 12.30 1.87
N THR A 699 2.55 12.62 2.54
CA THR A 699 1.69 13.75 2.18
C THR A 699 2.07 15.05 2.92
N SER A 700 3.14 15.02 3.72
CA SER A 700 3.66 16.20 4.42
C SER A 700 4.07 17.33 3.48
N THR A 701 4.51 17.00 2.26
CA THR A 701 4.83 17.98 1.20
C THR A 701 3.60 18.42 0.39
N GLY A 702 2.42 17.85 0.67
CA GLY A 702 1.15 18.12 0.00
C GLY A 702 0.57 16.91 -0.71
N ALA A 703 -0.66 17.06 -1.20
CA ALA A 703 -1.38 16.10 -2.03
C ALA A 703 -2.41 16.85 -2.90
N PRO A 704 -3.00 16.22 -3.93
CA PRO A 704 -3.99 16.86 -4.80
C PRO A 704 -5.19 17.51 -4.09
N PHE A 705 -5.69 16.91 -3.01
CA PHE A 705 -6.90 17.33 -2.30
C PHE A 705 -6.66 17.53 -0.81
N ARG A 706 -7.51 18.36 -0.18
CA ARG A 706 -7.54 18.54 1.28
C ARG A 706 -7.98 17.25 2.00
N SER A 707 -7.66 17.15 3.29
CA SER A 707 -8.18 16.09 4.16
C SER A 707 -9.71 16.15 4.24
N ILE A 708 -10.35 14.99 4.41
CA ILE A 708 -11.78 14.90 4.75
C ILE A 708 -11.91 14.98 6.26
N THR A 709 -12.72 15.90 6.76
CA THR A 709 -12.87 16.16 8.20
C THR A 709 -14.03 15.39 8.82
N VAL A 710 -14.13 15.35 10.15
CA VAL A 710 -15.31 14.81 10.86
C VAL A 710 -16.57 15.54 10.40
N ARG A 711 -16.49 16.85 10.18
CA ARG A 711 -17.60 17.68 9.70
C ARG A 711 -18.05 17.27 8.30
N ASP A 712 -17.12 17.03 7.39
CA ASP A 712 -17.43 16.50 6.07
C ASP A 712 -18.16 15.15 6.17
N THR A 713 -17.86 14.34 7.17
CA THR A 713 -18.36 12.96 7.30
C THR A 713 -19.72 12.85 7.98
N ILE A 714 -19.96 13.60 9.08
CA ILE A 714 -21.16 13.41 9.94
C ILE A 714 -21.96 14.70 10.19
N GLY A 715 -21.55 15.84 9.62
CA GLY A 715 -22.18 17.14 9.90
C GLY A 715 -23.65 17.30 9.46
N ASP A 716 -24.16 16.43 8.59
CA ASP A 716 -25.57 16.39 8.15
C ASP A 716 -26.44 15.40 8.95
N LEU A 717 -25.87 14.61 9.87
CA LEU A 717 -26.63 13.59 10.58
C LEU A 717 -27.55 14.22 11.65
N PRO A 718 -28.81 13.74 11.77
CA PRO A 718 -29.74 14.26 12.76
C PRO A 718 -29.30 13.91 14.17
N ALA A 719 -29.47 14.84 15.13
CA ALA A 719 -29.11 14.57 16.52
C ALA A 719 -29.90 13.39 17.12
N VAL A 720 -29.19 12.52 17.85
CA VAL A 720 -29.75 11.37 18.59
C VAL A 720 -29.24 11.34 20.03
N LYS A 721 -29.99 10.67 20.92
CA LYS A 721 -29.63 10.56 22.34
C LYS A 721 -28.70 9.37 22.60
N ASN A 722 -28.06 9.33 23.78
CA ASN A 722 -27.38 8.14 24.28
C ASN A 722 -28.33 6.92 24.25
N GLY A 723 -27.83 5.76 23.80
CA GLY A 723 -28.64 4.55 23.65
C GLY A 723 -29.66 4.58 22.49
N ALA A 724 -29.42 5.37 21.44
CA ALA A 724 -30.32 5.40 20.28
C ALA A 724 -30.45 4.01 19.63
N PHE A 725 -31.69 3.54 19.46
CA PHE A 725 -31.99 2.17 18.99
C PHE A 725 -32.83 2.13 17.69
N ALA A 726 -33.32 3.27 17.20
CA ALA A 726 -34.10 3.31 15.96
C ALA A 726 -33.21 2.97 14.76
N THR A 727 -33.42 1.78 14.18
CA THR A 727 -32.60 1.25 13.07
C THR A 727 -32.81 1.99 11.76
N THR A 728 -33.93 2.70 11.62
CA THR A 728 -34.30 3.42 10.41
C THR A 728 -34.96 4.74 10.77
N MET A 729 -34.54 5.82 10.11
CA MET A 729 -35.13 7.14 10.22
C MET A 729 -34.95 7.92 8.91
N GLU A 730 -35.63 9.06 8.76
CA GLU A 730 -35.42 9.95 7.62
C GLU A 730 -34.29 10.95 7.92
N TYR A 731 -33.53 11.30 6.88
CA TYR A 731 -32.66 12.48 6.97
C TYR A 731 -33.51 13.73 7.13
N LYS A 732 -33.10 14.63 8.03
CA LYS A 732 -33.77 15.92 8.23
C LYS A 732 -33.29 16.96 7.22
N ASP A 733 -32.02 16.87 6.85
CA ASP A 733 -31.33 17.87 6.03
C ASP A 733 -30.71 17.24 4.78
N GLU A 734 -30.54 18.07 3.75
CA GLU A 734 -29.81 17.70 2.52
C GLU A 734 -28.30 17.59 2.79
N PRO A 735 -27.57 16.76 2.02
CA PRO A 735 -26.13 16.63 2.19
C PRO A 735 -25.42 17.95 1.88
N VAL A 736 -24.51 18.35 2.75
CA VAL A 736 -23.81 19.64 2.66
C VAL A 736 -22.44 19.46 1.99
N SER A 737 -21.63 18.54 2.53
CA SER A 737 -20.28 18.29 2.04
C SER A 737 -20.26 17.50 0.74
N TRP A 738 -19.15 17.61 0.00
CA TRP A 738 -18.89 16.74 -1.15
C TRP A 738 -18.95 15.25 -0.76
N PHE A 739 -18.35 14.90 0.39
CA PHE A 739 -18.33 13.53 0.88
C PHE A 739 -19.75 13.00 1.13
N GLN A 740 -20.57 13.74 1.86
CA GLN A 740 -21.98 13.39 2.13
C GLN A 740 -22.78 13.20 0.85
N LYS A 741 -22.60 14.08 -0.14
CA LYS A 741 -23.26 13.98 -1.46
C LYS A 741 -22.88 12.70 -2.21
N LYS A 742 -21.67 12.17 -1.97
CA LYS A 742 -21.17 10.94 -2.60
C LYS A 742 -21.64 9.67 -1.91
N ILE A 743 -21.69 9.67 -0.58
CA ILE A 743 -22.08 8.47 0.18
C ILE A 743 -23.60 8.32 0.34
N ARG A 744 -24.37 9.41 0.26
CA ARG A 744 -25.84 9.39 0.34
C ARG A 744 -26.47 9.03 -1.00
N ASP A 745 -26.73 7.74 -1.17
CA ASP A 745 -27.47 7.14 -2.28
C ASP A 745 -28.97 6.96 -1.98
N THR A 746 -29.36 7.10 -0.70
CA THR A 746 -30.72 6.84 -0.23
C THR A 746 -31.27 8.01 0.61
N ARG A 747 -32.60 8.16 0.64
CA ARG A 747 -33.30 9.13 1.50
C ARG A 747 -33.54 8.63 2.92
N VAL A 748 -33.22 7.36 3.17
CA VAL A 748 -33.50 6.67 4.42
C VAL A 748 -32.18 6.45 5.15
N LEU A 749 -32.06 7.02 6.35
CA LEU A 749 -30.91 6.86 7.23
C LEU A 749 -31.07 5.55 8.01
N THR A 750 -30.15 4.62 7.79
CA THR A 750 -30.11 3.34 8.51
C THR A 750 -28.96 3.30 9.51
N ASP A 751 -29.14 2.54 10.59
CA ASP A 751 -28.11 2.25 11.59
C ASP A 751 -27.50 3.49 12.27
N HIS A 752 -28.25 4.58 12.39
CA HIS A 752 -27.88 5.71 13.24
C HIS A 752 -28.22 5.43 14.72
N ILE A 753 -27.66 4.33 15.21
CA ILE A 753 -27.86 3.75 16.55
C ILE A 753 -26.56 3.81 17.35
N SER A 754 -26.64 4.02 18.66
CA SER A 754 -25.47 4.13 19.55
C SER A 754 -25.60 3.21 20.75
N LYS A 755 -24.47 2.76 21.29
CA LYS A 755 -24.46 2.03 22.57
C LYS A 755 -24.99 2.93 23.69
N GLU A 756 -25.65 2.31 24.65
CA GLU A 756 -26.08 3.00 25.87
C GLU A 756 -24.94 3.00 26.89
N MET A 757 -24.47 4.18 27.27
CA MET A 757 -23.53 4.33 28.37
C MET A 757 -24.23 4.11 29.72
N ASN A 758 -23.49 3.55 30.68
CA ASN A 758 -23.92 3.57 32.07
C ASN A 758 -24.01 5.01 32.61
N GLU A 759 -24.77 5.18 33.70
CA GLU A 759 -25.06 6.49 34.30
C GLU A 759 -23.78 7.30 34.56
N LEU A 760 -22.75 6.67 35.13
CA LEU A 760 -21.49 7.33 35.46
C LEU A 760 -20.74 7.83 34.20
N ASN A 761 -20.65 7.02 33.15
CA ASN A 761 -19.98 7.40 31.92
C ASN A 761 -20.78 8.45 31.14
N LEU A 762 -22.11 8.44 31.24
CA LEU A 762 -22.94 9.51 30.69
C LEU A 762 -22.68 10.85 31.41
N ILE A 763 -22.62 10.84 32.75
CA ILE A 763 -22.25 12.03 33.53
C ILE A 763 -20.86 12.52 33.15
N ARG A 764 -19.87 11.61 33.01
CA ARG A 764 -18.53 11.97 32.53
C ARG A 764 -18.59 12.63 31.16
N CYS A 765 -19.28 12.04 30.20
CA CYS A 765 -19.45 12.60 28.86
C CYS A 765 -20.02 14.03 28.91
N GLN A 766 -21.08 14.25 29.70
CA GLN A 766 -21.71 15.58 29.86
C GLN A 766 -20.77 16.63 30.49
N ARG A 767 -19.81 16.21 31.33
CA ARG A 767 -18.86 17.11 31.97
C ARG A 767 -17.62 17.41 31.14
N ILE A 768 -17.37 16.64 30.07
CA ILE A 768 -16.25 16.92 29.17
C ILE A 768 -16.62 18.11 28.27
N PRO A 769 -15.80 19.18 28.27
CA PRO A 769 -16.03 20.35 27.43
C PRO A 769 -16.17 20.01 25.95
N LYS A 770 -16.93 20.79 25.20
CA LYS A 770 -17.17 20.61 23.76
C LYS A 770 -16.11 21.30 22.89
N CYS A 771 -14.96 21.66 23.46
CA CYS A 771 -13.86 22.23 22.69
C CYS A 771 -12.98 21.13 22.08
N PRO A 772 -12.34 21.38 20.93
CA PRO A 772 -11.40 20.45 20.32
C PRO A 772 -10.31 20.02 21.29
N GLY A 773 -9.95 18.73 21.26
CA GLY A 773 -8.88 18.17 22.09
C GLY A 773 -9.28 17.82 23.53
N SER A 774 -10.55 18.04 23.93
CA SER A 774 -11.00 17.72 25.28
C SER A 774 -11.19 16.23 25.55
N ASP A 775 -10.72 15.80 26.72
CA ASP A 775 -10.73 14.40 27.16
C ASP A 775 -10.87 14.27 28.69
N TRP A 776 -10.56 13.09 29.25
CA TRP A 776 -10.68 12.82 30.68
C TRP A 776 -9.92 13.80 31.58
N ARG A 777 -8.86 14.47 31.08
CA ARG A 777 -8.05 15.41 31.85
C ARG A 777 -8.78 16.72 32.14
N ASP A 778 -9.82 17.01 31.37
CA ASP A 778 -10.69 18.17 31.56
C ASP A 778 -11.88 17.89 32.50
N LEU A 779 -11.99 16.67 33.03
CA LEU A 779 -13.02 16.35 34.01
C LEU A 779 -12.77 17.10 35.32
N PRO A 780 -13.82 17.71 35.93
CA PRO A 780 -13.68 18.36 37.23
C PRO A 780 -13.41 17.33 38.34
N ASP A 781 -12.56 17.70 39.28
CA ASP A 781 -12.27 16.92 40.49
C ASP A 781 -13.44 17.05 41.49
N GLU A 782 -14.51 16.32 41.22
CA GLU A 782 -15.72 16.28 42.05
C GLU A 782 -16.27 14.87 42.24
N LYS A 783 -17.10 14.70 43.27
CA LYS A 783 -17.84 13.48 43.53
C LYS A 783 -19.29 13.62 43.09
N VAL A 784 -19.79 12.61 42.40
CA VAL A 784 -21.17 12.57 41.92
C VAL A 784 -21.96 11.48 42.63
N LYS A 785 -23.21 11.78 42.97
CA LYS A 785 -24.15 10.83 43.57
C LYS A 785 -24.97 10.18 42.46
N LEU A 786 -24.83 8.86 42.30
CA LEU A 786 -25.56 8.06 41.33
C LEU A 786 -27.01 7.80 41.78
N SER A 787 -27.87 7.38 40.85
CA SER A 787 -29.24 6.94 41.11
C SER A 787 -29.33 5.81 42.16
N THR A 788 -28.30 4.98 42.26
CA THR A 788 -28.15 3.91 43.26
C THR A 788 -27.87 4.42 44.67
N GLY A 789 -27.64 5.73 44.84
CA GLY A 789 -27.24 6.37 46.11
C GLY A 789 -25.74 6.35 46.38
N GLN A 790 -24.95 5.64 45.56
CA GLN A 790 -23.50 5.57 45.65
C GLN A 790 -22.86 6.91 45.28
N VAL A 791 -21.86 7.34 46.06
CA VAL A 791 -21.04 8.51 45.76
C VAL A 791 -19.72 8.03 45.16
N VAL A 792 -19.42 8.46 43.94
CA VAL A 792 -18.23 8.04 43.19
C VAL A 792 -17.46 9.24 42.67
N ASP A 793 -16.15 9.10 42.56
CA ASP A 793 -15.28 10.12 41.96
C ASP A 793 -15.53 10.18 40.45
N LEU A 794 -15.65 11.39 39.91
CA LEU A 794 -15.91 11.59 38.49
C LEU A 794 -14.70 11.17 37.65
N ILE A 795 -13.49 11.52 38.09
CA ILE A 795 -12.24 11.09 37.46
C ILE A 795 -12.01 9.61 37.80
N PRO A 796 -11.86 8.71 36.82
CA PRO A 796 -11.55 7.31 37.09
C PRO A 796 -10.18 7.19 37.76
N TRP A 797 -10.13 6.62 38.96
CA TRP A 797 -8.92 6.50 39.80
C TRP A 797 -7.73 5.87 39.07
N CYS A 798 -7.95 4.92 38.15
CA CYS A 798 -6.88 4.27 37.41
C CYS A 798 -6.12 5.21 36.46
N LEU A 799 -6.76 6.27 35.93
CA LEU A 799 -6.15 7.12 34.91
C LEU A 799 -4.99 7.94 35.48
N PRO A 800 -5.16 8.76 36.54
CA PRO A 800 -4.02 9.51 37.11
C PRO A 800 -2.86 8.61 37.57
N ASN A 801 -3.17 7.42 38.09
CA ASN A 801 -2.16 6.53 38.67
C ASN A 801 -1.27 5.86 37.64
N THR A 802 -1.78 5.63 36.43
CA THR A 802 -1.04 4.97 35.35
C THR A 802 -0.69 5.93 34.21
N ALA A 803 -1.13 7.19 34.28
CA ALA A 803 -0.95 8.23 33.26
C ALA A 803 0.51 8.34 32.79
N LYS A 804 1.48 8.38 33.71
CA LYS A 804 2.90 8.53 33.37
C LYS A 804 3.46 7.39 32.51
N ARG A 805 2.88 6.19 32.60
CA ARG A 805 3.35 5.01 31.85
C ARG A 805 2.70 4.86 30.48
N HIS A 806 1.60 5.57 30.24
CA HIS A 806 0.76 5.41 29.04
C HIS A 806 0.45 6.77 28.42
N ASN A 807 1.47 7.63 28.29
CA ASN A 807 1.37 8.94 27.66
C ASN A 807 0.16 9.79 28.13
N GLN A 808 -0.02 9.88 29.43
CA GLN A 808 -1.14 10.57 30.09
C GLN A 808 -2.54 10.07 29.72
N TRP A 809 -2.68 8.89 29.11
CA TRP A 809 -3.95 8.37 28.61
C TRP A 809 -4.71 9.38 27.75
N LYS A 810 -3.99 10.20 26.99
CA LYS A 810 -4.61 11.26 26.20
C LYS A 810 -5.58 10.65 25.18
N GLY A 811 -6.70 11.34 24.98
CA GLY A 811 -7.81 10.87 24.15
C GLY A 811 -8.82 9.95 24.86
N LEU A 812 -8.55 9.39 26.05
CA LEU A 812 -9.58 8.62 26.77
C LEU A 812 -10.75 9.52 27.19
N PHE A 813 -11.98 9.04 27.01
CA PHE A 813 -13.20 9.85 27.08
C PHE A 813 -13.20 11.07 26.13
N GLY A 814 -12.34 11.10 25.12
CA GLY A 814 -12.17 12.23 24.23
C GLY A 814 -13.37 12.46 23.30
N ARG A 815 -13.64 13.73 23.01
CA ARG A 815 -14.57 14.15 21.94
C ARG A 815 -13.82 14.25 20.60
N LEU A 816 -14.51 13.87 19.53
CA LEU A 816 -14.02 14.19 18.19
C LEU A 816 -14.02 15.70 17.96
N ASP A 817 -13.05 16.14 17.15
CA ASP A 817 -12.99 17.50 16.62
C ASP A 817 -13.65 17.56 15.24
N TRP A 818 -14.51 18.56 15.01
CA TRP A 818 -15.18 18.78 13.73
C TRP A 818 -14.19 18.96 12.56
N GLU A 819 -13.09 19.68 12.78
CA GLU A 819 -12.07 19.93 11.75
C GLU A 819 -10.97 18.85 11.75
N GLY A 820 -11.01 17.92 12.70
CA GLY A 820 -10.09 16.79 12.80
C GLY A 820 -10.54 15.56 12.00
N ASN A 821 -10.04 14.39 12.40
CA ASN A 821 -10.41 13.09 11.83
C ASN A 821 -10.80 12.09 12.93
N PHE A 822 -11.49 11.03 12.52
CA PHE A 822 -11.77 9.87 13.37
C PHE A 822 -10.46 9.13 13.67
N PRO A 823 -10.31 8.59 14.89
CA PRO A 823 -9.27 7.62 15.16
C PRO A 823 -9.59 6.28 14.46
N THR A 824 -8.68 5.31 14.56
CA THR A 824 -8.90 3.96 14.04
C THR A 824 -10.22 3.39 14.59
N SER A 825 -11.12 2.97 13.70
CA SER A 825 -12.42 2.39 14.06
C SER A 825 -12.15 1.05 14.70
N ILE A 826 -12.56 0.94 15.95
CA ILE A 826 -12.47 -0.28 16.75
C ILE A 826 -13.77 -1.06 16.69
N THR A 827 -13.67 -2.37 16.92
CA THR A 827 -14.81 -3.31 16.89
C THR A 827 -15.78 -3.09 18.04
N ASP A 828 -15.36 -2.38 19.09
CA ASP A 828 -16.17 -2.03 20.25
C ASP A 828 -15.78 -0.64 20.78
N PRO A 829 -16.48 0.44 20.37
CA PRO A 829 -16.19 1.79 20.87
C PRO A 829 -16.51 1.91 22.36
N GLN A 830 -15.48 2.14 23.18
CA GLN A 830 -15.58 2.31 24.62
C GLN A 830 -14.76 3.52 25.09
N PRO A 831 -15.27 4.35 26.03
CA PRO A 831 -14.54 5.53 26.50
C PRO A 831 -13.21 5.24 27.20
N MET A 832 -13.09 4.06 27.83
CA MET A 832 -11.86 3.53 28.45
C MET A 832 -11.21 2.42 27.61
N GLY A 833 -11.58 2.31 26.33
CA GLY A 833 -10.89 1.45 25.37
C GLY A 833 -9.50 2.01 25.05
N LYS A 834 -8.66 1.26 24.33
CA LYS A 834 -7.31 1.72 23.96
C LYS A 834 -7.30 3.04 23.18
N VAL A 835 -8.28 3.25 22.31
CA VAL A 835 -8.43 4.50 21.54
C VAL A 835 -9.11 5.60 22.35
N GLY A 836 -10.19 5.26 23.08
CA GLY A 836 -10.90 6.13 24.03
C GLY A 836 -11.63 7.37 23.47
N MET A 837 -11.20 7.92 22.35
CA MET A 837 -11.81 9.07 21.68
C MET A 837 -13.02 8.63 20.86
N CYS A 838 -14.14 8.42 21.55
CA CYS A 838 -15.35 7.86 20.97
C CYS A 838 -16.61 8.70 21.21
N PHE A 839 -16.47 9.94 21.71
CA PHE A 839 -17.61 10.84 21.89
C PHE A 839 -17.86 11.72 20.67
N HIS A 840 -19.14 11.96 20.39
CA HIS A 840 -19.54 12.92 19.37
C HIS A 840 -19.04 14.33 19.72
N PRO A 841 -18.68 15.18 18.73
CA PRO A 841 -18.23 16.55 18.99
C PRO A 841 -19.16 17.33 19.92
N ASP A 842 -20.45 17.44 19.57
CA ASP A 842 -21.42 18.25 20.33
C ASP A 842 -22.43 17.48 21.22
N GLN A 843 -22.63 16.18 20.98
CA GLN A 843 -23.70 15.38 21.59
C GLN A 843 -23.11 14.54 22.73
N ASP A 844 -23.87 14.37 23.82
CA ASP A 844 -23.42 13.62 25.00
C ASP A 844 -23.67 12.12 24.83
N ARG A 845 -22.99 11.52 23.84
CA ARG A 845 -23.10 10.11 23.49
C ARG A 845 -21.84 9.57 22.82
N ILE A 846 -21.74 8.25 22.78
CA ILE A 846 -20.79 7.55 21.91
C ILE A 846 -21.22 7.68 20.45
N LEU A 847 -20.24 7.60 19.54
CA LEU A 847 -20.48 7.53 18.11
C LEU A 847 -21.43 6.38 17.73
N THR A 848 -22.28 6.65 16.76
CA THR A 848 -23.24 5.68 16.22
C THR A 848 -22.58 4.70 15.25
N VAL A 849 -23.24 3.59 14.98
CA VAL A 849 -22.84 2.63 13.94
C VAL A 849 -22.68 3.34 12.58
N ARG A 850 -23.65 4.17 12.18
CA ARG A 850 -23.58 4.92 10.91
C ARG A 850 -22.42 5.91 10.86
N GLU A 851 -22.12 6.62 11.95
CA GLU A 851 -20.96 7.54 12.00
C GLU A 851 -19.64 6.79 11.79
N CYS A 852 -19.47 5.62 12.42
CA CYS A 852 -18.33 4.75 12.18
C CYS A 852 -18.29 4.15 10.76
N ALA A 853 -19.44 3.84 10.16
CA ALA A 853 -19.51 3.36 8.78
C ALA A 853 -19.06 4.44 7.80
N ARG A 854 -19.51 5.68 8.00
CA ARG A 854 -19.11 6.82 7.19
C ARG A 854 -17.64 7.18 7.37
N SER A 855 -17.07 7.04 8.56
CA SER A 855 -15.63 7.28 8.77
C SER A 855 -14.75 6.33 7.96
N GLN A 856 -15.25 5.13 7.63
CA GLN A 856 -14.60 4.15 6.75
C GLN A 856 -14.96 4.33 5.25
N GLY A 857 -15.84 5.28 4.91
CA GLY A 857 -16.26 5.52 3.53
C GLY A 857 -17.30 4.54 2.98
N PHE A 858 -18.05 3.84 3.84
CA PHE A 858 -19.20 3.05 3.38
C PHE A 858 -20.33 3.96 2.85
N PRO A 859 -20.99 3.59 1.74
CA PRO A 859 -22.24 4.22 1.32
C PRO A 859 -23.32 4.10 2.39
N ASP A 860 -24.25 5.06 2.42
CA ASP A 860 -25.36 5.05 3.38
C ASP A 860 -26.36 3.92 3.11
N GLY A 861 -26.51 3.49 1.86
CA GLY A 861 -27.28 2.31 1.45
C GLY A 861 -26.65 0.97 1.80
N TYR A 862 -25.39 0.92 2.24
CA TYR A 862 -24.71 -0.31 2.63
C TYR A 862 -25.37 -0.92 3.88
N LYS A 863 -25.70 -2.21 3.80
CA LYS A 863 -26.47 -2.92 4.84
C LYS A 863 -25.56 -3.69 5.78
N PHE A 864 -25.79 -3.53 7.09
CA PHE A 864 -25.13 -4.30 8.15
C PHE A 864 -26.14 -5.19 8.88
N ALA A 865 -25.71 -6.36 9.34
CA ALA A 865 -26.58 -7.36 9.98
C ALA A 865 -26.18 -7.66 11.44
N GLY A 866 -27.10 -8.27 12.19
CA GLY A 866 -26.92 -8.53 13.62
C GLY A 866 -27.18 -7.34 14.55
N ASN A 867 -26.76 -7.50 15.82
CA ASN A 867 -26.93 -6.49 16.86
C ASN A 867 -25.90 -5.34 16.74
N ILE A 868 -26.03 -4.30 17.56
CA ILE A 868 -25.15 -3.13 17.54
C ILE A 868 -23.66 -3.47 17.66
N GLN A 869 -23.30 -4.49 18.47
CA GLN A 869 -21.92 -4.92 18.63
C GLN A 869 -21.40 -5.63 17.38
N HIS A 870 -22.21 -6.49 16.75
CA HIS A 870 -21.87 -7.12 15.48
C HIS A 870 -21.64 -6.07 14.38
N LYS A 871 -22.48 -5.03 14.31
CA LYS A 871 -22.33 -3.96 13.32
C LYS A 871 -21.05 -3.13 13.52
N HIS A 872 -20.74 -2.74 14.76
CA HIS A 872 -19.45 -2.09 15.04
C HIS A 872 -18.26 -3.00 14.72
N ARG A 873 -18.35 -4.31 14.99
CA ARG A 873 -17.30 -5.28 14.65
C ARG A 873 -17.10 -5.39 13.14
N GLN A 874 -18.18 -5.50 12.37
CA GLN A 874 -18.14 -5.53 10.90
C GLN A 874 -17.39 -4.31 10.35
N ILE A 875 -17.77 -3.10 10.80
CA ILE A 875 -17.14 -1.84 10.36
C ILE A 875 -15.69 -1.72 10.85
N GLY A 876 -15.42 -2.15 12.08
CA GLY A 876 -14.08 -2.10 12.68
C GLY A 876 -13.09 -3.06 12.03
N ASN A 877 -13.57 -4.20 11.51
CA ASN A 877 -12.76 -5.20 10.81
C ASN A 877 -12.58 -4.87 9.32
N ALA A 878 -13.55 -4.21 8.69
CA ALA A 878 -13.52 -3.94 7.25
C ALA A 878 -12.31 -3.11 6.78
N VAL A 879 -11.89 -3.37 5.54
CA VAL A 879 -11.05 -2.45 4.76
C VAL A 879 -11.94 -1.30 4.26
N PRO A 880 -11.52 -0.03 4.39
CA PRO A 880 -12.28 1.10 3.87
C PRO A 880 -12.50 0.96 2.34
N PRO A 881 -13.76 0.97 1.84
CA PRO A 881 -14.02 0.81 0.41
C PRO A 881 -13.27 1.79 -0.51
N PRO A 882 -13.05 3.07 -0.15
CA PRO A 882 -12.22 3.98 -0.94
C PRO A 882 -10.78 3.52 -1.16
N MET A 883 -10.15 2.92 -0.14
CA MET A 883 -8.79 2.36 -0.24
C MET A 883 -8.79 1.11 -1.13
N ALA A 884 -9.76 0.21 -0.94
CA ALA A 884 -9.92 -0.98 -1.76
C ALA A 884 -10.21 -0.63 -3.25
N PHE A 885 -10.97 0.43 -3.50
CA PHE A 885 -11.19 0.98 -4.84
C PHE A 885 -9.90 1.50 -5.48
N ALA A 886 -9.06 2.20 -4.70
CA ALA A 886 -7.74 2.67 -5.16
C ALA A 886 -6.82 1.51 -5.58
N LEU A 887 -6.81 0.44 -4.79
CA LEU A 887 -6.09 -0.80 -5.09
C LEU A 887 -6.65 -1.49 -6.35
N GLY A 888 -7.98 -1.60 -6.45
CA GLY A 888 -8.66 -2.20 -7.61
C GLY A 888 -8.37 -1.46 -8.92
N ARG A 889 -8.26 -0.12 -8.87
CA ARG A 889 -7.83 0.68 -10.01
C ARG A 889 -6.43 0.30 -10.52
N LYS A 890 -5.46 0.12 -9.61
CA LYS A 890 -4.10 -0.28 -10.00
C LYS A 890 -4.02 -1.71 -10.53
N LEU A 891 -4.86 -2.60 -9.99
CA LEU A 891 -5.04 -3.93 -10.56
C LEU A 891 -5.61 -3.85 -11.99
N LYS A 892 -6.61 -2.99 -12.22
CA LYS A 892 -7.19 -2.78 -13.55
C LYS A 892 -6.16 -2.25 -14.55
N GLU A 893 -5.39 -1.24 -14.14
CA GLU A 893 -4.29 -0.68 -14.94
C GLU A 893 -3.25 -1.75 -15.31
N ALA A 894 -2.93 -2.67 -14.41
CA ALA A 894 -2.00 -3.77 -14.67
C ALA A 894 -2.53 -4.78 -15.71
N ILE A 895 -3.84 -5.08 -15.68
CA ILE A 895 -4.49 -5.98 -16.65
C ILE A 895 -4.61 -5.30 -18.02
N GLU A 896 -5.07 -4.05 -18.06
CA GLU A 896 -5.27 -3.31 -19.30
C GLU A 896 -3.95 -2.94 -19.98
N GLY A 897 -2.90 -2.68 -19.21
CA GLY A 897 -1.55 -2.39 -19.71
C GLY A 897 -0.96 -3.54 -20.52
N LYS A 898 -1.34 -4.79 -20.22
CA LYS A 898 -0.94 -5.98 -20.97
C LYS A 898 -1.72 -6.12 -22.30
N CYS A 899 -2.97 -5.68 -22.37
CA CYS A 899 -3.76 -5.74 -23.60
C CYS A 899 -3.32 -4.72 -24.67
N GLN A 900 -2.50 -3.73 -24.32
CA GLN A 900 -1.99 -2.70 -25.24
C GLN A 900 -0.58 -2.98 -25.78
N THR A 901 0.11 -3.98 -25.23
CA THR A 901 1.40 -4.51 -25.69
C THR A 901 1.20 -5.82 -26.43
#